data_AF-A0A702QU73-F1
#
_entry.id   AF-A0A702QU73-F1
#
_cell.length_a   1.000
_cell.length_b   1.000
_cell.length_c   1.000
_cell.angle_alpha   90.00
_cell.angle_beta   90.00
_cell.angle_gamma   90.00
#
_symmetry.space_group_name_H-M   'P 1'
#
loop_
_entity.id
_entity.type
_entity.pdbx_description
1 polymer ?
#
loop_
_entity_poly.entity_id
_entity_poly.type
_entity_poly.pdbx_seq_one_letter_code
_entity_poly.pdbx_strand_id
1 'polypeptide(L)'
;MPFHVGGGCLPATISNHRIYLIALFNTQPEMSSWEKMKEFFCSTHQTEALECIWMICHPPAGTTREDVVRRFERLRMLAYAGCEENIHSGRHGESNFCILDAGNQEILSVTLDDAGNYTVNCQGYHETHRLTLDTAQGEECTGHAEGASGTLRTSLLPATTTPQTAAEYEAAWSEWKRAAPEGESRGRAEAVKRMRACLKKGNSVLYVGRVGLTTLPDLLPPNITTLFIPGNTLTRLPALPPGLRELSVSYNQLTSLPPLPPGLCKLSVFNNQLASLPALPSGLQILWAYRNRLTRLPALPPGLRELSVYRNQLTRLPESITGLSSEATVNLEGNPLSERTLQALRDITSAPGYSGPRIRFDMAGASAPREVRALHLAVADWLMPAREGEPAPADRWHVFGQEDNAADFSLFLDRLSETENFIKDAGFKAQISSWLVQLAEDDALRANTFALATEATSSCEDRITFFLHQMKNVQLVHNAEKGEYDNNLAVLVATGREMFRLGKLEQIAREKVRTLAFVDELEVWLAYQNKLRKPLGLTSVTAEMRFFGVSGVTASDLRSAERQVKAAEKSEFREWILQWGPLHSVLERKAPERVNALREKQMSDYEETYRMLSDTELRPFGLVGNTDAERTIGARAMESAKKAFLDGLRPLVDDMLGSYLKARRRLN
;
A
#
# COMPACT_ATOMS: atom_id res chain seq x y z
N MET A 1 7.11 -35.59 15.45
CA MET A 1 6.76 -34.23 15.92
C MET A 1 5.69 -33.66 15.00
N PRO A 2 4.84 -32.72 15.42
CA PRO A 2 3.83 -32.13 14.54
C PRO A 2 4.44 -31.14 13.54
N PHE A 3 3.83 -31.01 12.35
CA PHE A 3 4.24 -30.11 11.28
C PHE A 3 3.81 -28.67 11.59
N HIS A 4 4.74 -27.71 11.55
CA HIS A 4 4.46 -26.31 11.90
C HIS A 4 4.33 -25.42 10.66
N VAL A 5 3.27 -24.60 10.61
CA VAL A 5 2.90 -23.74 9.46
C VAL A 5 2.75 -22.28 9.91
N GLY A 6 3.21 -21.35 9.06
CA GLY A 6 3.12 -19.89 9.25
C GLY A 6 4.40 -19.24 9.79
N GLY A 7 4.47 -17.89 9.72
CA GLY A 7 5.58 -17.09 10.26
C GLY A 7 5.09 -16.06 11.29
N GLY A 8 5.74 -16.00 12.47
CA GLY A 8 5.39 -15.07 13.56
C GLY A 8 5.36 -15.71 14.96
N CYS A 9 4.91 -14.97 15.99
CA CYS A 9 4.98 -15.35 17.42
C CYS A 9 4.15 -16.58 17.84
N LEU A 10 3.32 -17.17 16.97
CA LEU A 10 2.52 -18.38 17.26
C LEU A 10 2.35 -19.25 16.00
N PRO A 11 3.24 -20.24 15.72
CA PRO A 11 3.08 -21.15 14.60
C PRO A 11 1.88 -22.09 14.78
N ALA A 12 1.17 -22.42 13.70
CA ALA A 12 0.11 -23.42 13.71
C ALA A 12 0.70 -24.82 13.67
N THR A 13 0.12 -25.76 14.42
CA THR A 13 0.66 -27.11 14.62
C THR A 13 -0.30 -28.15 14.03
N ILE A 14 0.09 -28.78 12.92
CA ILE A 14 -0.63 -29.88 12.28
C ILE A 14 -0.06 -31.21 12.79
N SER A 15 -0.86 -31.98 13.53
CA SER A 15 -0.39 -33.27 14.06
C SER A 15 -0.34 -34.37 13.00
N ASN A 16 0.62 -35.29 13.11
CA ASN A 16 0.76 -36.45 12.22
C ASN A 16 -0.51 -37.31 12.19
N HIS A 17 -1.22 -37.39 13.32
CA HIS A 17 -2.53 -38.05 13.40
C HIS A 17 -3.59 -37.38 12.52
N ARG A 18 -3.57 -36.04 12.38
CA ARG A 18 -4.51 -35.30 11.53
C ARG A 18 -4.19 -35.48 10.04
N ILE A 19 -2.91 -35.56 9.67
CA ILE A 19 -2.47 -35.88 8.30
C ILE A 19 -2.92 -37.30 7.92
N TYR A 20 -2.76 -38.27 8.83
CA TYR A 20 -3.25 -39.63 8.65
C TYR A 20 -4.78 -39.70 8.48
N LEU A 21 -5.54 -38.95 9.29
CA LEU A 21 -7.01 -38.87 9.15
C LEU A 21 -7.44 -38.24 7.82
N ILE A 22 -6.69 -37.25 7.33
CA ILE A 22 -6.92 -36.61 6.01
C ILE A 22 -6.65 -37.60 4.87
N ALA A 23 -5.68 -38.51 4.99
CA ALA A 23 -5.45 -39.56 4.00
C ALA A 23 -6.51 -40.67 4.02
N LEU A 24 -7.13 -40.94 5.18
CA LEU A 24 -8.06 -42.05 5.35
C LEU A 24 -9.52 -41.71 5.01
N PHE A 25 -9.93 -40.44 5.13
CA PHE A 25 -11.32 -40.00 4.94
C PHE A 25 -11.43 -38.96 3.83
N ASN A 26 -12.32 -39.18 2.86
CA ASN A 26 -12.58 -38.28 1.72
C ASN A 26 -13.44 -37.04 2.09
N THR A 27 -13.29 -36.53 3.31
CA THR A 27 -14.00 -35.35 3.84
C THR A 27 -13.02 -34.20 4.03
N GLN A 28 -13.36 -33.01 3.52
CA GLN A 28 -12.53 -31.81 3.64
C GLN A 28 -12.28 -31.49 5.13
N PRO A 29 -11.05 -31.16 5.56
CA PRO A 29 -10.74 -30.94 6.96
C PRO A 29 -11.46 -29.71 7.52
N GLU A 30 -12.38 -29.90 8.47
CA GLU A 30 -12.98 -28.79 9.20
C GLU A 30 -12.01 -28.25 10.27
N MET A 31 -11.82 -26.93 10.27
CA MET A 31 -11.12 -26.22 11.33
C MET A 31 -12.08 -25.85 12.47
N SER A 32 -11.57 -25.91 13.70
CA SER A 32 -12.29 -25.34 14.86
C SER A 32 -12.44 -23.82 14.71
N SER A 33 -13.46 -23.22 15.35
CA SER A 33 -13.70 -21.78 15.32
C SER A 33 -12.50 -20.95 15.81
N TRP A 34 -11.68 -21.52 16.68
CA TRP A 34 -10.42 -20.94 17.18
C TRP A 34 -9.29 -20.95 16.14
N GLU A 35 -9.16 -22.03 15.37
CA GLU A 35 -8.19 -22.12 14.26
C GLU A 35 -8.55 -21.16 13.12
N LYS A 36 -9.85 -21.03 12.83
CA LYS A 36 -10.40 -20.02 11.90
C LYS A 36 -10.06 -18.59 12.31
N MET A 37 -10.13 -18.28 13.61
CA MET A 37 -9.75 -16.96 14.13
C MET A 37 -8.24 -16.73 14.14
N LYS A 38 -7.43 -17.74 14.52
CA LYS A 38 -5.96 -17.63 14.48
C LYS A 38 -5.43 -17.36 13.08
N GLU A 39 -6.01 -18.00 12.07
CA GLU A 39 -5.65 -17.76 10.68
C GLU A 39 -6.03 -16.36 10.20
N PHE A 40 -7.17 -15.85 10.68
CA PHE A 40 -7.66 -14.52 10.34
C PHE A 40 -6.83 -13.39 10.99
N PHE A 41 -6.35 -13.57 12.22
CA PHE A 41 -5.60 -12.55 12.97
C PHE A 41 -4.08 -12.66 12.84
N CYS A 42 -3.54 -13.87 12.66
CA CYS A 42 -2.10 -14.12 12.69
C CYS A 42 -1.53 -14.68 11.37
N SER A 43 -2.34 -14.74 10.30
CA SER A 43 -1.92 -15.21 8.96
C SER A 43 -1.16 -16.55 9.02
N THR A 44 -1.66 -17.51 9.78
CA THR A 44 -0.97 -18.78 10.05
C THR A 44 -0.93 -19.74 8.85
N HIS A 45 -1.63 -19.42 7.75
CA HIS A 45 -1.73 -20.22 6.51
C HIS A 45 -2.13 -21.70 6.73
N GLN A 46 -2.79 -21.99 7.84
CA GLN A 46 -3.13 -23.35 8.27
C GLN A 46 -4.20 -23.97 7.35
N THR A 47 -5.19 -23.21 6.90
CA THR A 47 -6.20 -23.63 5.91
C THR A 47 -5.51 -23.97 4.61
N GLU A 48 -4.66 -23.07 4.12
CA GLU A 48 -3.99 -23.24 2.83
C GLU A 48 -3.06 -24.47 2.84
N ALA A 49 -2.37 -24.73 3.95
CA ALA A 49 -1.57 -25.92 4.12
C ALA A 49 -2.41 -27.21 4.25
N LEU A 50 -3.53 -27.18 4.98
CA LEU A 50 -4.44 -28.32 5.09
C LEU A 50 -5.13 -28.66 3.77
N GLU A 51 -5.51 -27.65 2.97
CA GLU A 51 -6.04 -27.81 1.62
C GLU A 51 -5.00 -28.39 0.67
N CYS A 52 -3.74 -27.93 0.74
CA CYS A 52 -2.65 -28.50 -0.04
C CYS A 52 -2.42 -29.98 0.31
N ILE A 53 -2.40 -30.34 1.60
CA ILE A 53 -2.25 -31.74 2.05
C ILE A 53 -3.44 -32.59 1.56
N TRP A 54 -4.67 -32.09 1.68
CA TRP A 54 -5.86 -32.81 1.21
C TRP A 54 -5.84 -33.04 -0.31
N MET A 55 -5.46 -32.03 -1.10
CA MET A 55 -5.33 -32.11 -2.56
C MET A 55 -4.17 -33.00 -3.04
N ILE A 56 -3.16 -33.20 -2.19
CA ILE A 56 -2.08 -34.16 -2.43
C ILE A 56 -2.56 -35.59 -2.15
N CYS A 57 -3.36 -35.80 -1.09
CA CYS A 57 -3.91 -37.12 -0.78
C CYS A 57 -5.06 -37.54 -1.73
N HIS A 58 -5.84 -36.59 -2.25
CA HIS A 58 -7.00 -36.85 -3.11
C HIS A 58 -6.93 -36.02 -4.40
N PRO A 59 -6.14 -36.43 -5.41
CA PRO A 59 -5.98 -35.66 -6.63
C PRO A 59 -7.28 -35.66 -7.47
N PRO A 60 -7.83 -34.49 -7.85
CA PRO A 60 -8.97 -34.43 -8.77
C PRO A 60 -8.59 -34.93 -10.17
N ALA A 61 -9.58 -35.47 -10.91
CA ALA A 61 -9.39 -36.00 -12.26
C ALA A 61 -8.75 -34.94 -13.19
N GLY A 62 -7.62 -35.29 -13.82
CA GLY A 62 -6.87 -34.40 -14.71
C GLY A 62 -5.72 -33.61 -14.06
N THR A 63 -5.33 -33.93 -12.82
CA THR A 63 -4.16 -33.32 -12.16
C THR A 63 -2.87 -33.64 -12.93
N THR A 64 -2.11 -32.63 -13.34
CA THR A 64 -0.84 -32.80 -14.07
C THR A 64 0.37 -32.90 -13.11
N ARG A 65 1.51 -33.41 -13.60
CA ARG A 65 2.77 -33.48 -12.83
C ARG A 65 3.20 -32.10 -12.28
N GLU A 66 2.99 -31.06 -13.07
CA GLU A 66 3.33 -29.67 -12.73
C GLU A 66 2.45 -29.14 -11.58
N ASP A 67 1.19 -29.57 -11.50
CA ASP A 67 0.29 -29.18 -10.41
C ASP A 67 0.70 -29.79 -9.06
N VAL A 68 1.23 -31.02 -9.07
CA VAL A 68 1.74 -31.69 -7.87
C VAL A 68 3.00 -30.99 -7.36
N VAL A 69 3.96 -30.70 -8.26
CA VAL A 69 5.18 -29.95 -7.93
C VAL A 69 4.85 -28.59 -7.32
N ARG A 70 3.94 -27.84 -7.96
CA ARG A 70 3.51 -26.52 -7.51
C ARG A 70 2.86 -26.55 -6.12
N ARG A 71 2.16 -27.63 -5.77
CA ARG A 71 1.52 -27.79 -4.45
C ARG A 71 2.54 -28.12 -3.35
N PHE A 72 3.54 -28.95 -3.63
CA PHE A 72 4.64 -29.20 -2.69
C PHE A 72 5.52 -27.96 -2.48
N GLU A 73 5.80 -27.20 -3.55
CA GLU A 73 6.47 -25.90 -3.44
C GLU A 73 5.65 -24.88 -2.65
N ARG A 74 4.32 -24.89 -2.83
CA ARG A 74 3.42 -24.05 -2.03
C ARG A 74 3.44 -24.46 -0.56
N LEU A 75 3.41 -25.76 -0.25
CA LEU A 75 3.53 -26.25 1.12
C LEU A 75 4.88 -25.85 1.76
N ARG A 76 5.96 -25.86 0.97
CA ARG A 76 7.30 -25.43 1.41
C ARG A 76 7.33 -23.94 1.76
N MET A 77 6.70 -23.08 0.95
CA MET A 77 6.60 -21.65 1.25
C MET A 77 5.74 -21.33 2.48
N LEU A 78 4.88 -22.24 2.91
CA LEU A 78 3.98 -22.06 4.06
C LEU A 78 4.56 -22.64 5.36
N ALA A 79 5.65 -23.41 5.29
CA ALA A 79 6.26 -24.06 6.45
C ALA A 79 7.03 -23.05 7.33
N TYR A 80 7.03 -23.27 8.65
CA TYR A 80 7.82 -22.45 9.58
C TYR A 80 9.34 -22.65 9.35
N ALA A 81 10.16 -21.62 9.60
CA ALA A 81 11.60 -21.65 9.40
C ALA A 81 12.26 -22.86 10.12
N GLY A 82 12.89 -23.75 9.35
CA GLY A 82 13.46 -25.02 9.83
C GLY A 82 12.60 -26.27 9.53
N CYS A 83 11.31 -26.12 9.21
CA CYS A 83 10.47 -27.22 8.69
C CYS A 83 10.53 -27.35 7.16
N GLU A 84 11.07 -26.34 6.45
CA GLU A 84 11.27 -26.38 4.99
C GLU A 84 12.22 -27.48 4.55
N GLU A 85 13.26 -27.75 5.34
CA GLU A 85 14.25 -28.82 5.09
C GLU A 85 13.63 -30.22 5.18
N ASN A 86 12.45 -30.36 5.79
CA ASN A 86 11.75 -31.63 5.93
C ASN A 86 10.89 -31.97 4.70
N ILE A 87 10.69 -31.05 3.75
CA ILE A 87 9.91 -31.26 2.53
C ILE A 87 10.89 -31.45 1.36
N HIS A 88 11.00 -32.68 0.87
CA HIS A 88 11.92 -33.03 -0.20
C HIS A 88 11.19 -33.32 -1.52
N SER A 89 11.67 -32.68 -2.58
CA SER A 89 11.45 -33.08 -3.96
C SER A 89 12.68 -33.84 -4.46
N GLY A 90 12.57 -35.14 -4.71
CA GLY A 90 13.57 -35.89 -5.46
C GLY A 90 14.49 -36.84 -4.69
N ARG A 91 14.15 -37.25 -3.45
CA ARG A 91 15.05 -38.07 -2.60
C ARG A 91 15.45 -39.43 -3.20
N HIS A 92 14.60 -40.01 -4.05
CA HIS A 92 14.84 -41.31 -4.73
C HIS A 92 14.66 -41.23 -6.28
N GLY A 93 14.73 -40.02 -6.87
CA GLY A 93 14.51 -39.76 -8.30
C GLY A 93 13.56 -38.57 -8.54
N GLU A 94 13.59 -37.95 -9.73
CA GLU A 94 12.83 -36.72 -10.10
C GLU A 94 11.30 -36.80 -9.95
N SER A 95 10.77 -37.96 -9.59
CA SER A 95 9.34 -38.25 -9.51
C SER A 95 8.88 -38.69 -8.11
N ASN A 96 9.69 -38.49 -7.06
CA ASN A 96 9.33 -38.82 -5.67
C ASN A 96 9.33 -37.57 -4.76
N PHE A 97 8.22 -37.31 -4.07
CA PHE A 97 8.01 -36.16 -3.16
C PHE A 97 7.68 -36.66 -1.76
N CYS A 98 8.40 -36.20 -0.72
CA CYS A 98 8.15 -36.66 0.64
C CYS A 98 8.23 -35.56 1.70
N ILE A 99 7.46 -35.74 2.78
CA ILE A 99 7.48 -34.94 4.01
C ILE A 99 8.06 -35.82 5.11
N LEU A 100 9.13 -35.37 5.76
CA LEU A 100 9.87 -36.12 6.78
C LEU A 100 9.58 -35.62 8.21
N ASP A 101 9.70 -36.50 9.20
CA ASP A 101 9.78 -36.13 10.63
C ASP A 101 11.24 -35.83 11.03
N ALA A 102 11.46 -35.25 12.20
CA ALA A 102 12.79 -34.97 12.78
C ALA A 102 13.71 -36.21 12.94
N GLY A 103 13.13 -37.42 12.86
CA GLY A 103 13.85 -38.69 12.82
C GLY A 103 14.18 -39.21 11.42
N ASN A 104 13.99 -38.39 10.38
CA ASN A 104 14.26 -38.69 8.97
C ASN A 104 13.35 -39.78 8.34
N GLN A 105 12.22 -40.09 9.01
CA GLN A 105 11.20 -41.04 8.53
C GLN A 105 10.10 -40.34 7.71
N GLU A 106 9.62 -41.00 6.67
CA GLU A 106 8.58 -40.49 5.77
C GLU A 106 7.20 -40.47 6.46
N ILE A 107 6.61 -39.29 6.60
CA ILE A 107 5.24 -39.09 7.11
C ILE A 107 4.24 -39.25 5.95
N LEU A 108 4.55 -38.63 4.81
CA LEU A 108 3.78 -38.69 3.56
C LEU A 108 4.79 -38.77 2.42
N SER A 109 4.69 -39.78 1.55
CA SER A 109 5.46 -39.88 0.31
C SER A 109 4.55 -40.12 -0.89
N VAL A 110 4.92 -39.51 -2.01
CA VAL A 110 4.16 -39.53 -3.26
C VAL A 110 5.12 -39.88 -4.39
N THR A 111 4.83 -40.98 -5.09
CA THR A 111 5.62 -41.42 -6.26
C THR A 111 4.80 -41.31 -7.54
N LEU A 112 5.39 -40.68 -8.54
CA LEU A 112 4.87 -40.58 -9.90
C LEU A 112 5.68 -41.52 -10.81
N ASP A 113 5.03 -42.55 -11.36
CA ASP A 113 5.69 -43.43 -12.33
C ASP A 113 5.65 -42.82 -13.74
N ASP A 114 6.64 -43.14 -14.59
CA ASP A 114 6.69 -42.73 -16.02
C ASP A 114 5.47 -43.21 -16.84
N ALA A 115 4.67 -44.12 -16.28
CA ALA A 115 3.41 -44.62 -16.82
C ALA A 115 2.17 -43.80 -16.40
N GLY A 116 2.32 -42.68 -15.69
CA GLY A 116 1.21 -41.81 -15.25
C GLY A 116 0.44 -42.33 -14.04
N ASN A 117 1.03 -43.22 -13.23
CA ASN A 117 0.45 -43.66 -11.96
C ASN A 117 0.91 -42.74 -10.83
N TYR A 118 -0.02 -42.28 -10.00
CA TYR A 118 0.20 -41.44 -8.84
C TYR A 118 -0.07 -42.26 -7.58
N THR A 119 0.97 -42.59 -6.81
CA THR A 119 0.85 -43.40 -5.60
C THR A 119 1.12 -42.55 -4.37
N VAL A 120 0.17 -42.54 -3.42
CA VAL A 120 0.28 -41.86 -2.12
C VAL A 120 0.54 -42.90 -1.04
N ASN A 121 1.58 -42.68 -0.25
CA ASN A 121 1.97 -43.52 0.88
C ASN A 121 1.98 -42.68 2.17
N CYS A 122 1.23 -43.11 3.18
CA CYS A 122 1.13 -42.41 4.47
C CYS A 122 1.02 -43.44 5.61
N GLN A 123 2.11 -43.67 6.36
CA GLN A 123 2.19 -44.53 7.55
C GLN A 123 1.25 -45.75 7.57
N GLY A 124 1.43 -46.67 6.61
CA GLY A 124 0.67 -47.92 6.50
C GLY A 124 -0.54 -47.88 5.56
N TYR A 125 -0.86 -46.71 5.00
CA TYR A 125 -1.86 -46.53 3.95
C TYR A 125 -1.18 -46.36 2.58
N HIS A 126 -1.65 -47.09 1.56
CA HIS A 126 -1.10 -47.09 0.20
C HIS A 126 -2.25 -47.07 -0.83
N GLU A 127 -2.36 -46.00 -1.60
CA GLU A 127 -3.37 -45.86 -2.67
C GLU A 127 -2.72 -45.38 -3.98
N THR A 128 -3.11 -45.98 -5.10
CA THR A 128 -2.58 -45.66 -6.44
C THR A 128 -3.71 -45.18 -7.36
N HIS A 129 -3.57 -43.95 -7.87
CA HIS A 129 -4.48 -43.33 -8.84
C HIS A 129 -3.87 -43.36 -10.25
N ARG A 130 -4.69 -43.63 -11.28
CA ARG A 130 -4.29 -43.58 -12.70
C ARG A 130 -4.58 -42.19 -13.28
N LEU A 131 -3.55 -41.50 -13.76
CA LEU A 131 -3.70 -40.22 -14.46
C LEU A 131 -3.81 -40.51 -15.98
N THR A 132 -4.92 -40.13 -16.61
CA THR A 132 -5.09 -40.24 -18.07
C THR A 132 -4.28 -39.16 -18.78
N LEU A 133 -3.31 -39.58 -19.62
CA LEU A 133 -2.50 -38.73 -20.50
C LEU A 133 -3.17 -38.63 -21.88
N ASP A 134 -3.63 -37.44 -22.27
CA ASP A 134 -4.02 -37.15 -23.66
C ASP A 134 -2.75 -36.99 -24.52
N THR A 135 -2.51 -37.95 -25.42
CA THR A 135 -1.49 -37.89 -26.46
C THR A 135 -2.10 -37.42 -27.79
N ALA A 136 -1.56 -36.36 -28.40
CA ALA A 136 -1.68 -36.13 -29.85
C ALA A 136 -0.60 -35.17 -30.41
N GLN A 137 0.50 -35.75 -30.92
CA GLN A 137 1.24 -35.35 -32.14
C GLN A 137 1.50 -36.66 -32.91
N GLY A 138 1.55 -36.79 -34.23
CA GLY A 138 1.53 -35.85 -35.36
C GLY A 138 1.51 -36.62 -36.71
N GLU A 139 1.46 -35.87 -37.81
CA GLU A 139 1.93 -36.17 -39.20
C GLU A 139 1.21 -37.28 -40.01
N GLU A 140 1.04 -37.25 -41.35
CA GLU A 140 1.93 -36.81 -42.44
C GLU A 140 1.20 -36.69 -43.83
N CYS A 141 1.69 -35.76 -44.66
CA CYS A 141 1.72 -35.47 -46.12
C CYS A 141 0.95 -36.21 -47.27
N THR A 142 0.84 -35.43 -48.39
CA THR A 142 0.66 -35.74 -49.86
C THR A 142 -0.79 -35.91 -50.37
N GLY A 143 -1.24 -35.47 -51.57
CA GLY A 143 -0.74 -34.72 -52.74
C GLY A 143 -1.85 -34.63 -53.84
N HIS A 144 -1.68 -33.75 -54.85
CA HIS A 144 -2.43 -33.60 -56.15
C HIS A 144 -3.91 -33.10 -56.11
N ALA A 145 -4.51 -32.41 -57.10
CA ALA A 145 -4.12 -31.61 -58.28
C ALA A 145 -5.39 -30.88 -58.83
N GLU A 146 -5.18 -29.77 -59.56
CA GLU A 146 -6.00 -29.15 -60.63
C GLU A 146 -7.44 -28.59 -60.39
N GLY A 147 -7.71 -27.40 -60.95
CA GLY A 147 -9.08 -26.94 -61.20
C GLY A 147 -9.36 -25.44 -61.40
N ALA A 148 -8.91 -24.87 -62.54
CA ALA A 148 -9.55 -23.81 -63.35
C ALA A 148 -9.84 -22.37 -62.84
N SER A 149 -9.36 -21.43 -63.69
CA SER A 149 -9.54 -19.98 -63.81
C SER A 149 -10.96 -19.37 -63.75
N GLY A 150 -11.02 -18.07 -63.42
CA GLY A 150 -12.18 -17.20 -63.66
C GLY A 150 -12.00 -15.69 -63.39
N THR A 151 -11.05 -15.05 -64.10
CA THR A 151 -11.01 -13.64 -64.60
C THR A 151 -11.71 -12.44 -63.92
N LEU A 152 -10.86 -11.44 -63.61
CA LEU A 152 -10.89 -9.98 -63.91
C LEU A 152 -12.00 -9.06 -63.35
N ARG A 153 -11.57 -8.07 -62.53
CA ARG A 153 -11.70 -6.63 -62.88
C ARG A 153 -10.82 -5.71 -62.01
N THR A 154 -10.04 -4.90 -62.70
CA THR A 154 -9.30 -3.70 -62.27
C THR A 154 -10.22 -2.58 -61.75
N SER A 155 -9.74 -1.77 -60.79
CA SER A 155 -9.55 -0.31 -60.91
C SER A 155 -9.84 0.52 -59.62
N LEU A 156 -8.93 1.47 -59.34
CA LEU A 156 -9.06 2.78 -58.68
C LEU A 156 -9.17 2.93 -57.14
N LEU A 157 -8.25 3.77 -56.62
CA LEU A 157 -8.39 4.58 -55.39
C LEU A 157 -9.63 5.50 -55.45
N PRO A 158 -10.24 5.88 -54.30
CA PRO A 158 -10.02 7.24 -53.79
C PRO A 158 -10.07 7.43 -52.25
N ALA A 159 -9.41 8.51 -51.79
CA ALA A 159 -9.69 9.43 -50.68
C ALA A 159 -10.36 8.95 -49.36
N THR A 160 -9.64 9.20 -48.24
CA THR A 160 -10.12 9.44 -46.86
C THR A 160 -11.59 9.15 -46.57
N THR A 161 -11.92 7.87 -46.41
CA THR A 161 -13.18 7.38 -45.87
C THR A 161 -12.92 6.80 -44.49
N THR A 162 -13.64 7.29 -43.48
CA THR A 162 -13.79 6.54 -42.23
C THR A 162 -14.23 5.12 -42.57
N PRO A 163 -13.52 4.07 -42.10
CA PRO A 163 -13.86 2.70 -42.45
C PRO A 163 -15.25 2.33 -41.93
N GLN A 164 -16.14 1.99 -42.86
CA GLN A 164 -17.55 1.71 -42.58
C GLN A 164 -17.86 0.21 -42.53
N THR A 165 -16.89 -0.67 -42.83
CA THR A 165 -17.13 -2.12 -42.88
C THR A 165 -16.26 -2.90 -41.86
N ALA A 166 -16.85 -3.95 -41.26
CA ALA A 166 -16.14 -4.83 -40.33
C ALA A 166 -14.87 -5.48 -40.94
N ALA A 167 -14.83 -5.59 -42.27
CA ALA A 167 -13.67 -6.11 -43.01
C ALA A 167 -12.46 -5.17 -42.96
N GLU A 168 -12.66 -3.85 -42.98
CA GLU A 168 -11.57 -2.87 -42.91
C GLU A 168 -10.94 -2.82 -41.51
N TYR A 169 -11.76 -2.94 -40.45
CA TYR A 169 -11.26 -3.11 -39.08
C TYR A 169 -10.44 -4.40 -38.93
N GLU A 170 -10.93 -5.51 -39.49
CA GLU A 170 -10.22 -6.79 -39.46
C GLU A 170 -8.90 -6.75 -40.25
N ALA A 171 -8.86 -6.06 -41.39
CA ALA A 171 -7.64 -5.86 -42.16
C ALA A 171 -6.60 -5.07 -41.37
N ALA A 172 -6.99 -3.92 -40.79
CA ALA A 172 -6.11 -3.08 -39.99
C ALA A 172 -5.57 -3.80 -38.73
N TRP A 173 -6.43 -4.56 -38.04
CA TRP A 173 -6.00 -5.33 -36.87
C TRP A 173 -5.08 -6.49 -37.23
N SER A 174 -5.30 -7.13 -38.38
CA SER A 174 -4.44 -8.21 -38.87
C SER A 174 -3.07 -7.70 -39.28
N GLU A 175 -3.01 -6.53 -39.92
CA GLU A 175 -1.75 -5.87 -40.25
C GLU A 175 -0.98 -5.44 -38.99
N TRP A 176 -1.65 -4.81 -38.03
CA TRP A 176 -1.04 -4.41 -36.76
C TRP A 176 -0.51 -5.61 -35.96
N LYS A 177 -1.24 -6.73 -35.97
CA LYS A 177 -0.79 -7.99 -35.36
C LYS A 177 0.44 -8.57 -36.06
N ARG A 178 0.54 -8.47 -37.39
CA ARG A 178 1.71 -8.94 -38.16
C ARG A 178 2.93 -8.06 -37.92
N ALA A 179 2.75 -6.77 -37.70
CA ALA A 179 3.80 -5.81 -37.38
C ALA A 179 4.27 -5.88 -35.90
N ALA A 180 4.08 -7.02 -35.21
CA ALA A 180 4.45 -7.18 -33.81
C ALA A 180 5.98 -7.31 -33.63
N PRO A 181 6.60 -6.47 -32.77
CA PRO A 181 7.96 -6.67 -32.29
C PRO A 181 8.11 -8.01 -31.54
N GLU A 182 9.36 -8.50 -31.45
CA GLU A 182 9.67 -9.71 -30.68
C GLU A 182 9.17 -9.59 -29.24
N GLY A 183 8.40 -10.59 -28.78
CA GLY A 183 7.77 -10.62 -27.45
C GLY A 183 6.37 -10.00 -27.37
N GLU A 184 5.94 -9.16 -28.33
CA GLU A 184 4.61 -8.52 -28.31
C GLU A 184 3.51 -9.35 -29.02
N SER A 185 3.86 -10.35 -29.82
CA SER A 185 2.92 -11.09 -30.68
C SER A 185 1.74 -11.69 -29.91
N ARG A 186 1.99 -12.25 -28.72
CA ARG A 186 0.93 -12.80 -27.85
C ARG A 186 0.02 -11.70 -27.30
N GLY A 187 0.61 -10.58 -26.90
CA GLY A 187 -0.12 -9.41 -26.39
C GLY A 187 -1.01 -8.77 -27.44
N ARG A 188 -0.48 -8.55 -28.66
CA ARG A 188 -1.25 -8.03 -29.79
C ARG A 188 -2.37 -8.97 -30.22
N ALA A 189 -2.11 -10.28 -30.26
CA ALA A 189 -3.13 -11.27 -30.59
C ALA A 189 -4.33 -11.22 -29.62
N GLU A 190 -4.05 -11.10 -28.32
CA GLU A 190 -5.07 -11.03 -27.28
C GLU A 190 -5.80 -9.68 -27.29
N ALA A 191 -5.12 -8.56 -27.59
CA ALA A 191 -5.75 -7.27 -27.82
C ALA A 191 -6.71 -7.28 -29.01
N VAL A 192 -6.28 -7.84 -30.17
CA VAL A 192 -7.15 -7.98 -31.36
C VAL A 192 -8.37 -8.86 -31.04
N LYS A 193 -8.18 -9.97 -30.32
CA LYS A 193 -9.30 -10.83 -29.89
C LYS A 193 -10.35 -10.06 -29.09
N ARG A 194 -9.92 -9.18 -28.18
CA ARG A 194 -10.82 -8.32 -27.39
C ARG A 194 -11.50 -7.24 -28.25
N MET A 195 -10.78 -6.62 -29.18
CA MET A 195 -11.37 -5.66 -30.12
C MET A 195 -12.45 -6.31 -31.00
N ARG A 196 -12.19 -7.52 -31.52
CA ARG A 196 -13.17 -8.34 -32.25
C ARG A 196 -14.40 -8.67 -31.41
N ALA A 197 -14.19 -9.02 -30.14
CA ALA A 197 -15.30 -9.30 -29.23
C ALA A 197 -16.17 -8.05 -29.02
N CYS A 198 -15.57 -6.86 -28.92
CA CYS A 198 -16.30 -5.60 -28.79
C CYS A 198 -17.12 -5.30 -30.05
N LEU A 199 -16.55 -5.52 -31.24
CA LEU A 199 -17.24 -5.30 -32.51
C LEU A 199 -18.41 -6.28 -32.73
N LYS A 200 -18.22 -7.57 -32.41
CA LYS A 200 -19.25 -8.61 -32.62
C LYS A 200 -20.36 -8.60 -31.56
N LYS A 201 -20.01 -8.41 -30.29
CA LYS A 201 -20.97 -8.47 -29.16
C LYS A 201 -21.58 -7.12 -28.80
N GLY A 202 -21.13 -6.03 -29.43
CA GLY A 202 -21.53 -4.67 -29.06
C GLY A 202 -21.07 -4.28 -27.66
N ASN A 203 -19.99 -4.88 -27.16
CA ASN A 203 -19.48 -4.55 -25.84
C ASN A 203 -18.93 -3.12 -25.86
N SER A 204 -19.45 -2.29 -24.96
CA SER A 204 -19.08 -0.88 -24.85
C SER A 204 -17.77 -0.66 -24.08
N VAL A 205 -17.22 -1.70 -23.45
CA VAL A 205 -15.98 -1.64 -22.66
C VAL A 205 -14.86 -2.41 -23.33
N LEU A 206 -13.78 -1.72 -23.67
CA LEU A 206 -12.55 -2.32 -24.19
C LEU A 206 -11.43 -2.23 -23.15
N TYR A 207 -11.01 -3.38 -22.64
CA TYR A 207 -9.83 -3.53 -21.79
C TYR A 207 -8.71 -4.18 -22.60
N VAL A 208 -7.62 -3.45 -22.84
CA VAL A 208 -6.50 -3.96 -23.64
C VAL A 208 -5.51 -4.77 -22.78
N GLY A 209 -5.46 -4.51 -21.47
CA GLY A 209 -4.60 -5.22 -20.51
C GLY A 209 -3.16 -4.74 -20.46
N ARG A 210 -2.39 -5.26 -19.50
CA ARG A 210 -0.94 -5.04 -19.34
C ARG A 210 -0.19 -6.10 -20.15
N VAL A 211 -0.04 -5.87 -21.45
CA VAL A 211 0.58 -6.83 -22.36
C VAL A 211 1.82 -6.28 -23.07
N GLY A 212 2.38 -5.19 -22.53
CA GLY A 212 3.63 -4.59 -23.01
C GLY A 212 3.55 -3.96 -24.39
N LEU A 213 2.37 -3.45 -24.80
CA LEU A 213 2.19 -2.88 -26.13
C LEU A 213 2.97 -1.58 -26.32
N THR A 214 3.71 -1.49 -27.42
CA THR A 214 4.38 -0.25 -27.85
C THR A 214 3.50 0.66 -28.70
N THR A 215 2.53 0.09 -29.42
CA THR A 215 1.60 0.81 -30.31
C THR A 215 0.18 0.26 -30.19
N LEU A 216 -0.79 1.02 -30.68
CA LEU A 216 -2.17 0.57 -30.88
C LEU A 216 -2.51 0.65 -32.38
N PRO A 217 -3.49 -0.14 -32.87
CA PRO A 217 -3.96 0.00 -34.23
C PRO A 217 -4.62 1.37 -34.43
N ASP A 218 -4.51 1.92 -35.65
CA ASP A 218 -5.06 3.24 -36.00
C ASP A 218 -6.59 3.32 -35.84
N LEU A 219 -7.26 2.16 -35.89
CA LEU A 219 -8.71 2.03 -35.83
C LEU A 219 -9.13 1.27 -34.58
N LEU A 220 -9.75 1.99 -33.65
CA LEU A 220 -10.42 1.42 -32.49
C LEU A 220 -11.90 1.15 -32.81
N PRO A 221 -12.53 0.14 -32.17
CA PRO A 221 -13.94 -0.15 -32.42
C PRO A 221 -14.82 1.08 -32.11
N PRO A 222 -15.76 1.47 -32.98
CA PRO A 222 -16.46 2.75 -32.87
C PRO A 222 -17.50 2.80 -31.74
N ASN A 223 -18.00 1.64 -31.31
CA ASN A 223 -19.10 1.53 -30.34
C ASN A 223 -18.65 1.54 -28.88
N ILE A 224 -17.36 1.76 -28.60
CA ILE A 224 -16.85 1.74 -27.24
C ILE A 224 -17.18 3.05 -26.51
N THR A 225 -17.70 2.91 -25.29
CA THR A 225 -17.90 4.03 -24.36
C THR A 225 -16.77 4.11 -23.35
N THR A 226 -16.06 3.01 -23.08
CA THR A 226 -15.04 2.93 -22.04
C THR A 226 -13.80 2.23 -22.57
N LEU A 227 -12.65 2.89 -22.45
CA LEU A 227 -11.36 2.41 -22.93
C LEU A 227 -10.32 2.39 -21.81
N PHE A 228 -9.85 1.18 -21.46
CA PHE A 228 -8.83 0.95 -20.43
C PHE A 228 -7.57 0.32 -21.03
N ILE A 229 -6.46 1.04 -20.96
CA ILE A 229 -5.15 0.62 -21.46
C ILE A 229 -4.06 0.90 -20.41
N PRO A 230 -4.16 0.34 -19.18
CA PRO A 230 -3.16 0.58 -18.14
C PRO A 230 -1.89 -0.23 -18.39
N GLY A 231 -0.73 0.34 -18.05
CA GLY A 231 0.54 -0.41 -17.90
C GLY A 231 1.06 -1.04 -19.19
N ASN A 232 1.26 -0.22 -20.22
CA ASN A 232 1.93 -0.57 -21.47
C ASN A 232 3.07 0.44 -21.74
N THR A 233 3.75 0.33 -22.89
CA THR A 233 4.86 1.21 -23.29
C THR A 233 4.45 2.14 -24.43
N LEU A 234 3.16 2.53 -24.48
CA LEU A 234 2.63 3.37 -25.56
C LEU A 234 3.26 4.76 -25.52
N THR A 235 3.73 5.22 -26.68
CA THR A 235 4.25 6.59 -26.88
C THR A 235 3.21 7.54 -27.47
N ARG A 236 2.23 7.00 -28.21
CA ARG A 236 1.15 7.74 -28.87
C ARG A 236 -0.16 6.96 -28.82
N LEU A 237 -1.26 7.69 -28.96
CA LEU A 237 -2.61 7.11 -29.10
C LEU A 237 -3.18 7.41 -30.49
N PRO A 238 -3.97 6.48 -31.06
CA PRO A 238 -4.71 6.70 -32.30
C PRO A 238 -5.90 7.64 -32.08
N ALA A 239 -6.65 7.94 -33.14
CA ALA A 239 -7.88 8.71 -33.04
C ALA A 239 -8.88 8.03 -32.09
N LEU A 240 -9.44 8.81 -31.16
CA LEU A 240 -10.39 8.29 -30.18
C LEU A 240 -11.80 8.18 -30.79
N PRO A 241 -12.57 7.12 -30.44
CA PRO A 241 -13.95 7.01 -30.87
C PRO A 241 -14.82 8.17 -30.36
N PRO A 242 -15.73 8.72 -31.18
CA PRO A 242 -16.51 9.89 -30.82
C PRO A 242 -17.50 9.64 -29.67
N GLY A 243 -17.93 8.39 -29.47
CA GLY A 243 -18.87 7.98 -28.41
C GLY A 243 -18.21 7.67 -27.05
N LEU A 244 -16.89 7.86 -26.92
CA LEU A 244 -16.16 7.51 -25.71
C LEU A 244 -16.52 8.44 -24.54
N ARG A 245 -16.87 7.84 -23.40
CA ARG A 245 -17.21 8.52 -22.13
C ARG A 245 -16.11 8.41 -21.08
N GLU A 246 -15.37 7.30 -21.08
CA GLU A 246 -14.30 7.06 -20.11
C GLU A 246 -13.02 6.60 -20.81
N LEU A 247 -11.91 7.30 -20.54
CA LEU A 247 -10.59 6.97 -21.07
C LEU A 247 -9.59 6.83 -19.92
N SER A 248 -8.91 5.70 -19.87
CA SER A 248 -7.81 5.46 -18.94
C SER A 248 -6.62 4.85 -19.67
N VAL A 249 -5.53 5.61 -19.75
CA VAL A 249 -4.27 5.23 -20.40
C VAL A 249 -3.11 5.54 -19.45
N SER A 250 -3.25 5.09 -18.22
CA SER A 250 -2.29 5.37 -17.13
C SER A 250 -1.11 4.39 -17.16
N TYR A 251 0.04 4.78 -16.60
CA TYR A 251 1.28 3.98 -16.66
C TYR A 251 1.70 3.65 -18.10
N ASN A 252 1.91 4.68 -18.92
CA ASN A 252 2.45 4.57 -20.27
C ASN A 252 3.57 5.62 -20.47
N GLN A 253 4.05 5.80 -21.69
CA GLN A 253 5.09 6.77 -22.04
C GLN A 253 4.57 7.85 -23.01
N LEU A 254 3.29 8.22 -22.88
CA LEU A 254 2.67 9.17 -23.80
C LEU A 254 3.27 10.56 -23.65
N THR A 255 3.67 11.18 -24.76
CA THR A 255 4.15 12.57 -24.81
C THR A 255 3.06 13.57 -25.17
N SER A 256 1.99 13.12 -25.82
CA SER A 256 0.85 13.94 -26.25
C SER A 256 -0.43 13.11 -26.31
N LEU A 257 -1.58 13.77 -26.19
CA LEU A 257 -2.91 13.16 -26.41
C LEU A 257 -3.54 13.66 -27.70
N PRO A 258 -4.31 12.82 -28.41
CA PRO A 258 -5.15 13.24 -29.53
C PRO A 258 -6.32 14.14 -29.04
N PRO A 259 -7.06 14.79 -29.95
CA PRO A 259 -8.29 15.51 -29.61
C PRO A 259 -9.24 14.61 -28.82
N LEU A 260 -9.76 15.14 -27.71
CA LEU A 260 -10.67 14.41 -26.84
C LEU A 260 -12.10 14.44 -27.41
N PRO A 261 -12.86 13.34 -27.30
CA PRO A 261 -14.23 13.29 -27.76
C PRO A 261 -15.12 14.20 -26.88
N PRO A 262 -16.14 14.86 -27.46
CA PRO A 262 -16.95 15.84 -26.75
C PRO A 262 -17.79 15.24 -25.61
N GLY A 263 -18.10 13.94 -25.67
CA GLY A 263 -18.86 13.22 -24.66
C GLY A 263 -18.04 12.63 -23.51
N LEU A 264 -16.74 12.89 -23.43
CA LEU A 264 -15.87 12.32 -22.41
C LEU A 264 -16.18 12.90 -21.02
N CYS A 265 -16.50 12.02 -20.07
CA CYS A 265 -16.80 12.35 -18.68
C CYS A 265 -15.62 12.10 -17.73
N LYS A 266 -14.77 11.10 -18.02
CA LYS A 266 -13.63 10.72 -17.17
C LYS A 266 -12.36 10.51 -17.99
N LEU A 267 -11.27 11.17 -17.57
CA LEU A 267 -9.96 11.06 -18.19
C LEU A 267 -8.90 10.71 -17.14
N SER A 268 -8.20 9.59 -17.34
CA SER A 268 -7.12 9.10 -16.49
C SER A 268 -5.85 8.85 -17.30
N VAL A 269 -4.88 9.74 -17.20
CA VAL A 269 -3.61 9.73 -17.96
C VAL A 269 -2.39 9.88 -17.07
N PHE A 270 -2.52 9.54 -15.79
CA PHE A 270 -1.44 9.64 -14.82
C PHE A 270 -0.27 8.67 -15.11
N ASN A 271 0.92 8.98 -14.59
CA ASN A 271 2.17 8.27 -14.89
C ASN A 271 2.41 8.17 -16.41
N ASN A 272 2.61 9.32 -17.05
CA ASN A 272 2.99 9.48 -18.45
C ASN A 272 4.05 10.60 -18.57
N GLN A 273 4.37 11.01 -19.81
CA GLN A 273 5.34 12.07 -20.08
C GLN A 273 4.70 13.28 -20.79
N LEU A 274 3.41 13.55 -20.50
CA LEU A 274 2.66 14.61 -21.17
C LEU A 274 3.21 15.99 -20.80
N ALA A 275 3.54 16.80 -21.80
CA ALA A 275 3.97 18.20 -21.60
C ALA A 275 2.79 19.20 -21.55
N SER A 276 1.66 18.85 -22.17
CA SER A 276 0.43 19.63 -22.20
C SER A 276 -0.79 18.74 -22.45
N LEU A 277 -1.97 19.20 -22.03
CA LEU A 277 -3.25 18.58 -22.36
C LEU A 277 -3.94 19.30 -23.54
N PRO A 278 -4.69 18.58 -24.39
CA PRO A 278 -5.56 19.20 -25.39
C PRO A 278 -6.75 19.93 -24.73
N ALA A 279 -7.58 20.60 -25.52
CA ALA A 279 -8.80 21.22 -25.03
C ALA A 279 -9.70 20.18 -24.34
N LEU A 280 -10.14 20.48 -23.11
CA LEU A 280 -10.97 19.58 -22.33
C LEU A 280 -12.44 19.72 -22.76
N PRO A 281 -13.19 18.61 -22.86
CA PRO A 281 -14.61 18.67 -23.18
C PRO A 281 -15.41 19.25 -22.01
N SER A 282 -16.47 19.99 -22.32
CA SER A 282 -17.31 20.67 -21.33
C SER A 282 -18.01 19.72 -20.35
N GLY A 283 -18.25 18.47 -20.77
CA GLY A 283 -18.87 17.43 -19.95
C GLY A 283 -17.92 16.66 -19.03
N LEU A 284 -16.61 16.99 -19.01
CA LEU A 284 -15.63 16.28 -18.19
C LEU A 284 -15.87 16.55 -16.70
N GLN A 285 -15.97 15.47 -15.92
CA GLN A 285 -16.20 15.53 -14.47
C GLN A 285 -14.97 15.13 -13.67
N ILE A 286 -14.14 14.22 -14.18
CA ILE A 286 -12.96 13.70 -13.48
C ILE A 286 -11.73 13.75 -14.39
N LEU A 287 -10.66 14.40 -13.92
CA LEU A 287 -9.37 14.47 -14.58
C LEU A 287 -8.24 14.05 -13.64
N TRP A 288 -7.60 12.92 -13.95
CA TRP A 288 -6.39 12.45 -13.27
C TRP A 288 -5.21 12.48 -14.24
N ALA A 289 -4.33 13.45 -14.08
CA ALA A 289 -3.13 13.65 -14.90
C ALA A 289 -1.87 13.87 -14.04
N TYR A 290 -1.86 13.34 -12.82
CA TYR A 290 -0.72 13.41 -11.92
C TYR A 290 0.51 12.64 -12.43
N ARG A 291 1.70 12.97 -11.92
CA ARG A 291 2.99 12.38 -12.33
C ARG A 291 3.18 12.42 -13.86
N ASN A 292 3.15 13.63 -14.40
CA ASN A 292 3.43 13.95 -15.79
C ASN A 292 4.45 15.11 -15.86
N ARG A 293 4.63 15.73 -17.03
CA ARG A 293 5.51 16.89 -17.24
C ARG A 293 4.72 18.12 -17.67
N LEU A 294 3.48 18.25 -17.17
CA LEU A 294 2.57 19.32 -17.60
C LEU A 294 3.14 20.68 -17.16
N THR A 295 3.36 21.57 -18.13
CA THR A 295 3.85 22.94 -17.88
C THR A 295 2.72 23.96 -17.74
N ARG A 296 1.54 23.63 -18.27
CA ARG A 296 0.33 24.44 -18.23
C ARG A 296 -0.92 23.55 -18.29
N LEU A 297 -2.02 24.06 -17.73
CA LEU A 297 -3.35 23.46 -17.89
C LEU A 297 -4.18 24.27 -18.90
N PRO A 298 -5.00 23.60 -19.72
CA PRO A 298 -6.03 24.26 -20.52
C PRO A 298 -7.14 24.84 -19.63
N ALA A 299 -8.07 25.59 -20.23
CA ALA A 299 -9.28 26.02 -19.53
C ALA A 299 -10.04 24.79 -18.99
N LEU A 300 -10.39 24.86 -17.70
CA LEU A 300 -11.06 23.77 -17.00
C LEU A 300 -12.57 23.88 -17.21
N PRO A 301 -13.27 22.75 -17.45
CA PRO A 301 -14.71 22.76 -17.61
C PRO A 301 -15.39 23.01 -16.25
N PRO A 302 -16.48 23.81 -16.20
CA PRO A 302 -17.12 24.18 -14.94
C PRO A 302 -17.75 23.00 -14.20
N GLY A 303 -18.08 21.92 -14.92
CA GLY A 303 -18.63 20.68 -14.36
C GLY A 303 -17.59 19.73 -13.75
N LEU A 304 -16.30 20.12 -13.73
CA LEU A 304 -15.24 19.29 -13.18
C LEU A 304 -15.39 19.17 -11.66
N ARG A 305 -15.48 17.94 -11.17
CA ARG A 305 -15.62 17.59 -9.75
C ARG A 305 -14.30 17.14 -9.13
N GLU A 306 -13.41 16.57 -9.91
CA GLU A 306 -12.13 16.09 -9.41
C GLU A 306 -11.01 16.40 -10.40
N LEU A 307 -10.00 17.12 -9.92
CA LEU A 307 -8.79 17.47 -10.64
C LEU A 307 -7.57 17.04 -9.83
N SER A 308 -6.85 16.04 -10.34
CA SER A 308 -5.61 15.57 -9.73
C SER A 308 -4.46 15.74 -10.73
N VAL A 309 -3.63 16.75 -10.49
CA VAL A 309 -2.47 17.10 -11.34
C VAL A 309 -1.19 17.21 -10.51
N TYR A 310 -1.14 16.51 -9.38
CA TYR A 310 0.04 16.52 -8.52
C TYR A 310 1.29 15.96 -9.24
N ARG A 311 2.48 16.35 -8.80
CA ARG A 311 3.77 16.02 -9.44
C ARG A 311 3.80 16.33 -10.94
N ASN A 312 3.70 17.62 -11.26
CA ASN A 312 3.84 18.15 -12.60
C ASN A 312 4.80 19.36 -12.59
N GLN A 313 4.87 20.11 -13.70
CA GLN A 313 5.75 21.28 -13.83
C GLN A 313 4.94 22.57 -14.00
N LEU A 314 3.76 22.65 -13.37
CA LEU A 314 2.87 23.79 -13.49
C LEU A 314 3.45 25.00 -12.74
N THR A 315 3.65 26.09 -13.47
CA THR A 315 4.10 27.38 -12.87
C THR A 315 2.96 28.37 -12.68
N ARG A 316 1.88 28.20 -13.45
CA ARG A 316 0.69 29.05 -13.47
C ARG A 316 -0.54 28.16 -13.63
N LEU A 317 -1.68 28.66 -13.16
CA LEU A 317 -2.96 28.00 -13.21
C LEU A 317 -3.96 28.85 -14.00
N PRO A 318 -4.92 28.24 -14.71
CA PRO A 318 -5.93 28.97 -15.45
C PRO A 318 -6.94 29.62 -14.50
N GLU A 319 -7.46 30.79 -14.87
CA GLU A 319 -8.48 31.50 -14.07
C GLU A 319 -9.74 30.67 -13.83
N SER A 320 -10.06 29.73 -14.72
CA SER A 320 -11.18 28.80 -14.59
C SER A 320 -11.11 27.92 -13.34
N ILE A 321 -9.93 27.77 -12.69
CA ILE A 321 -9.77 26.93 -11.50
C ILE A 321 -10.60 27.45 -10.32
N THR A 322 -10.80 28.77 -10.19
CA THR A 322 -11.58 29.38 -9.11
C THR A 322 -13.08 29.38 -9.39
N GLY A 323 -13.48 29.09 -10.63
CA GLY A 323 -14.87 29.01 -11.08
C GLY A 323 -15.47 27.60 -11.00
N LEU A 324 -14.73 26.61 -10.48
CA LEU A 324 -15.25 25.27 -10.25
C LEU A 324 -16.21 25.25 -9.05
N SER A 325 -17.05 24.21 -8.96
CA SER A 325 -17.96 24.01 -7.83
C SER A 325 -17.20 23.89 -6.49
N SER A 326 -17.82 24.30 -5.40
CA SER A 326 -17.29 24.11 -4.03
C SER A 326 -17.14 22.64 -3.63
N GLU A 327 -17.85 21.74 -4.29
CA GLU A 327 -17.72 20.30 -4.12
C GLU A 327 -16.50 19.72 -4.85
N ALA A 328 -15.89 20.49 -5.75
CA ALA A 328 -14.78 20.00 -6.53
C ALA A 328 -13.49 19.94 -5.70
N THR A 329 -12.77 18.82 -5.84
CA THR A 329 -11.48 18.58 -5.21
C THR A 329 -10.36 18.80 -6.21
N VAL A 330 -9.41 19.64 -5.84
CA VAL A 330 -8.27 20.01 -6.69
C VAL A 330 -6.98 19.72 -5.95
N ASN A 331 -6.15 18.82 -6.47
CA ASN A 331 -4.81 18.54 -5.95
C ASN A 331 -3.74 19.03 -6.95
N LEU A 332 -2.92 19.97 -6.48
CA LEU A 332 -1.81 20.62 -7.20
C LEU A 332 -0.43 20.37 -6.56
N GLU A 333 -0.31 19.48 -5.58
CA GLU A 333 0.94 19.16 -4.88
C GLU A 333 2.09 18.79 -5.85
N GLY A 334 3.35 18.99 -5.47
CA GLY A 334 4.51 18.71 -6.30
C GLY A 334 4.56 19.53 -7.60
N ASN A 335 4.09 20.78 -7.59
CA ASN A 335 4.18 21.69 -8.72
C ASN A 335 4.94 22.98 -8.36
N PRO A 336 5.81 23.50 -9.26
CA PRO A 336 6.60 24.72 -9.04
C PRO A 336 5.75 25.98 -9.28
N LEU A 337 4.65 26.12 -8.54
CA LEU A 337 3.75 27.25 -8.66
C LEU A 337 4.47 28.56 -8.31
N SER A 338 4.30 29.58 -9.14
CA SER A 338 4.92 30.88 -8.87
C SER A 338 4.33 31.53 -7.63
N GLU A 339 5.15 32.28 -6.88
CA GLU A 339 4.70 33.01 -5.68
C GLU A 339 3.50 33.93 -5.96
N ARG A 340 3.49 34.57 -7.15
CA ARG A 340 2.35 35.38 -7.61
C ARG A 340 1.07 34.56 -7.78
N THR A 341 1.16 33.34 -8.30
CA THR A 341 0.02 32.43 -8.45
C THR A 341 -0.50 31.97 -7.10
N LEU A 342 0.39 31.61 -6.18
CA LEU A 342 0.03 31.22 -4.81
C LEU A 342 -0.64 32.38 -4.06
N GLN A 343 -0.11 33.60 -4.17
CA GLN A 343 -0.69 34.78 -3.56
C GLN A 343 -2.08 35.09 -4.14
N ALA A 344 -2.24 35.05 -5.47
CA ALA A 344 -3.54 35.28 -6.10
C ALA A 344 -4.59 34.25 -5.67
N LEU A 345 -4.22 32.96 -5.64
CA LEU A 345 -5.13 31.91 -5.14
C LEU A 345 -5.50 32.13 -3.68
N ARG A 346 -4.54 32.52 -2.86
CA ARG A 346 -4.76 32.83 -1.45
C ARG A 346 -5.73 33.99 -1.27
N ASP A 347 -5.55 35.08 -2.02
CA ASP A 347 -6.41 36.26 -1.94
C ASP A 347 -7.85 35.93 -2.35
N ILE A 348 -8.02 35.12 -3.41
CA ILE A 348 -9.33 34.69 -3.90
C ILE A 348 -10.01 33.72 -2.92
N THR A 349 -9.28 32.72 -2.42
CA THR A 349 -9.81 31.70 -1.50
C THR A 349 -10.06 32.23 -0.09
N SER A 350 -9.39 33.32 0.31
CA SER A 350 -9.61 33.98 1.60
C SER A 350 -10.72 35.03 1.57
N ALA A 351 -11.27 35.34 0.39
CA ALA A 351 -12.31 36.36 0.26
C ALA A 351 -13.64 35.90 0.91
N PRO A 352 -14.33 36.80 1.64
CA PRO A 352 -15.64 36.47 2.20
C PRO A 352 -16.64 36.20 1.07
N GLY A 353 -17.22 35.00 1.05
CA GLY A 353 -18.14 34.56 -0.01
C GLY A 353 -17.50 33.70 -1.11
N TYR A 354 -16.23 33.27 -0.95
CA TYR A 354 -15.63 32.28 -1.84
C TYR A 354 -16.47 30.99 -1.88
N SER A 355 -16.95 30.64 -3.07
CA SER A 355 -17.72 29.43 -3.36
C SER A 355 -17.02 28.50 -4.36
N GLY A 356 -15.71 28.68 -4.54
CA GLY A 356 -14.89 27.86 -5.43
C GLY A 356 -14.42 26.56 -4.78
N PRO A 357 -13.61 25.76 -5.49
CA PRO A 357 -13.19 24.43 -5.04
C PRO A 357 -12.22 24.47 -3.86
N ARG A 358 -12.05 23.31 -3.22
CA ARG A 358 -10.96 23.06 -2.27
C ARG A 358 -9.70 22.70 -3.04
N ILE A 359 -8.64 23.48 -2.83
CA ILE A 359 -7.36 23.37 -3.52
C ILE A 359 -6.27 22.97 -2.51
N ARG A 360 -5.65 21.82 -2.76
CA ARG A 360 -4.45 21.38 -2.04
C ARG A 360 -3.20 21.67 -2.85
N PHE A 361 -2.15 22.08 -2.16
CA PHE A 361 -0.84 22.36 -2.73
C PHE A 361 0.24 22.13 -1.68
N ASP A 362 1.49 22.06 -2.12
CA ASP A 362 2.66 22.10 -1.26
C ASP A 362 3.62 23.21 -1.71
N MET A 363 4.50 23.64 -0.79
CA MET A 363 5.58 24.57 -1.12
C MET A 363 6.83 23.88 -1.68
N ALA A 364 6.81 22.54 -1.79
CA ALA A 364 7.97 21.73 -2.20
C ALA A 364 8.38 21.95 -3.68
N GLY A 365 7.55 22.62 -4.49
CA GLY A 365 7.85 22.91 -5.89
C GLY A 365 7.89 21.67 -6.77
N ALA A 366 8.43 21.77 -7.99
CA ALA A 366 8.73 20.60 -8.81
C ALA A 366 9.87 19.81 -8.15
N SER A 367 9.56 18.93 -7.20
CA SER A 367 10.44 17.82 -6.94
C SER A 367 10.46 16.97 -8.20
N ALA A 368 11.63 16.91 -8.85
CA ALA A 368 11.82 15.98 -9.95
C ALA A 368 11.36 14.59 -9.46
N PRO A 369 10.70 13.76 -10.31
CA PRO A 369 10.48 12.37 -9.96
C PRO A 369 11.87 11.74 -9.82
N ARG A 370 12.39 11.75 -8.60
CA ARG A 370 13.67 11.14 -8.29
C ARG A 370 13.44 9.64 -8.36
N GLU A 371 14.12 9.03 -9.32
CA GLU A 371 14.44 7.62 -9.22
C GLU A 371 15.02 7.37 -7.83
N VAL A 372 14.59 6.28 -7.19
CA VAL A 372 15.10 5.91 -5.87
C VAL A 372 16.62 5.87 -5.97
N ARG A 373 17.28 6.86 -5.37
CA ARG A 373 18.74 6.84 -5.28
C ARG A 373 19.13 5.85 -4.19
N ALA A 374 20.32 5.27 -4.35
CA ALA A 374 20.84 4.36 -3.35
C ALA A 374 20.90 5.03 -1.97
N LEU A 375 20.51 4.29 -0.93
CA LEU A 375 20.28 4.84 0.42
C LEU A 375 21.50 5.60 0.98
N HIS A 376 22.71 5.14 0.72
CA HIS A 376 23.94 5.82 1.12
C HIS A 376 24.07 7.25 0.57
N LEU A 377 23.57 7.50 -0.65
CA LEU A 377 23.56 8.85 -1.26
C LEU A 377 22.52 9.75 -0.59
N ALA A 378 21.36 9.19 -0.24
CA ALA A 378 20.33 9.93 0.47
C ALA A 378 20.82 10.35 1.86
N VAL A 379 21.43 9.41 2.58
CA VAL A 379 21.93 9.63 3.96
C VAL A 379 23.16 10.54 3.98
N ALA A 380 24.01 10.50 2.94
CA ALA A 380 25.15 11.40 2.82
C ALA A 380 24.74 12.89 2.81
N ASP A 381 23.56 13.24 2.30
CA ASP A 381 23.07 14.62 2.32
C ASP A 381 22.74 15.11 3.75
N TRP A 382 22.43 14.19 4.66
CA TRP A 382 22.03 14.46 6.04
C TRP A 382 23.22 14.46 7.01
N LEU A 383 24.17 13.56 6.80
CA LEU A 383 25.34 13.42 7.65
C LEU A 383 26.35 14.55 7.41
N MET A 384 27.02 15.00 8.48
CA MET A 384 28.16 15.90 8.33
C MET A 384 29.33 15.15 7.68
N PRO A 385 30.11 15.78 6.77
CA PRO A 385 31.26 15.13 6.17
C PRO A 385 32.27 14.71 7.26
N ALA A 386 32.87 13.53 7.07
CA ALA A 386 33.90 13.02 7.97
C ALA A 386 35.10 13.99 8.02
N ARG A 387 35.74 14.09 9.18
CA ARG A 387 37.06 14.75 9.30
C ARG A 387 38.08 13.88 8.53
N GLU A 388 39.08 14.53 7.94
CA GLU A 388 40.14 13.81 7.19
C GLU A 388 40.73 12.67 8.05
N GLY A 389 40.57 11.43 7.59
CA GLY A 389 41.14 10.23 8.20
C GLY A 389 40.14 9.25 8.86
N GLU A 390 38.84 9.56 8.95
CA GLU A 390 37.80 8.64 9.42
C GLU A 390 36.97 8.09 8.25
N PRO A 391 36.54 6.80 8.27
CA PRO A 391 35.63 6.28 7.26
C PRO A 391 34.33 7.09 7.27
N ALA A 392 33.78 7.38 6.09
CA ALA A 392 32.60 8.21 6.02
C ALA A 392 31.46 7.48 6.74
N PRO A 393 30.69 8.13 7.63
CA PRO A 393 29.56 7.46 8.28
C PRO A 393 28.52 6.94 7.28
N ALA A 394 28.54 7.47 6.05
CA ALA A 394 27.76 7.00 4.90
C ALA A 394 28.20 5.63 4.36
N ASP A 395 29.43 5.17 4.62
CA ASP A 395 29.95 3.90 4.11
C ASP A 395 29.17 2.69 4.66
N ARG A 396 28.69 2.80 5.92
CA ARG A 396 27.84 1.78 6.57
C ARG A 396 26.49 1.62 5.87
N TRP A 397 25.98 2.68 5.26
CA TRP A 397 24.66 2.71 4.61
C TRP A 397 24.65 2.05 3.23
N HIS A 398 25.82 1.67 2.69
CA HIS A 398 25.86 0.81 1.50
C HIS A 398 25.30 -0.59 1.78
N VAL A 399 25.61 -1.14 2.96
CA VAL A 399 25.12 -2.47 3.37
C VAL A 399 23.63 -2.41 3.67
N PHE A 400 23.19 -1.37 4.38
CA PHE A 400 21.77 -1.16 4.71
C PHE A 400 20.89 -0.87 3.49
N GLY A 401 21.48 -0.46 2.36
CA GLY A 401 20.77 -0.26 1.10
C GLY A 401 20.26 -1.55 0.45
N GLN A 402 20.71 -2.73 0.91
CA GLN A 402 20.25 -4.05 0.45
C GLN A 402 19.16 -4.65 1.35
N GLU A 403 18.83 -4.00 2.47
CA GLU A 403 17.79 -4.45 3.38
C GLU A 403 16.39 -4.18 2.80
N ASP A 404 15.41 -4.97 3.23
CA ASP A 404 14.03 -4.79 2.85
C ASP A 404 13.56 -3.37 3.21
N ASN A 405 12.81 -2.74 2.30
CA ASN A 405 12.20 -1.42 2.47
C ASN A 405 13.20 -0.24 2.53
N ALA A 406 14.50 -0.47 2.34
CA ALA A 406 15.53 0.57 2.28
C ALA A 406 15.30 1.59 1.15
N ALA A 407 14.75 1.14 0.02
CA ALA A 407 14.37 1.97 -1.12
C ALA A 407 13.30 3.03 -0.75
N ASP A 408 12.30 2.63 0.04
CA ASP A 408 11.24 3.52 0.50
C ASP A 408 11.77 4.52 1.53
N PHE A 409 12.66 4.08 2.41
CA PHE A 409 13.31 4.97 3.38
C PHE A 409 14.22 6.01 2.70
N SER A 410 14.96 5.61 1.65
CA SER A 410 15.72 6.55 0.81
C SER A 410 14.81 7.63 0.22
N LEU A 411 13.67 7.23 -0.34
CA LEU A 411 12.69 8.17 -0.86
C LEU A 411 12.10 9.08 0.24
N PHE A 412 11.89 8.54 1.44
CA PHE A 412 11.43 9.32 2.59
C PHE A 412 12.45 10.40 2.99
N LEU A 413 13.73 10.06 3.09
CA LEU A 413 14.80 11.01 3.41
C LEU A 413 14.95 12.09 2.34
N ASP A 414 14.80 11.73 1.07
CA ASP A 414 14.82 12.70 -0.03
C ASP A 414 13.68 13.69 0.09
N ARG A 415 12.46 13.20 0.34
CA ARG A 415 11.30 14.07 0.58
C ARG A 415 11.47 14.94 1.81
N LEU A 416 12.07 14.40 2.87
CA LEU A 416 12.33 15.18 4.08
C LEU A 416 13.37 16.28 3.81
N SER A 417 14.32 16.05 2.89
CA SER A 417 15.37 17.02 2.53
C SER A 417 14.82 18.16 1.66
N GLU A 418 13.67 17.94 1.02
CA GLU A 418 12.97 18.96 0.25
C GLU A 418 12.15 19.89 1.14
N THR A 419 11.94 19.54 2.41
CA THR A 419 11.33 20.48 3.36
C THR A 419 12.25 21.68 3.59
N GLU A 420 11.73 22.91 3.57
CA GLU A 420 12.56 24.10 3.78
C GLU A 420 13.25 24.12 5.17
N ASN A 421 12.77 23.32 6.12
CA ASN A 421 13.45 23.07 7.41
C ASN A 421 14.85 22.46 7.21
N PHE A 422 15.05 21.62 6.20
CA PHE A 422 16.36 21.07 5.85
C PHE A 422 17.32 22.13 5.30
N ILE A 423 16.80 23.05 4.47
CA ILE A 423 17.62 24.03 3.76
C ILE A 423 18.20 25.10 4.70
N LYS A 424 17.54 25.38 5.84
CA LYS A 424 17.93 26.50 6.72
C LYS A 424 18.08 26.18 8.20
N ASP A 425 17.43 25.15 8.74
CA ASP A 425 17.60 24.80 10.16
C ASP A 425 18.73 23.77 10.32
N ALA A 426 19.93 24.29 10.61
CA ALA A 426 21.08 23.47 10.98
C ALA A 426 20.81 22.56 12.19
N GLY A 427 19.92 22.97 13.10
CA GLY A 427 19.48 22.18 14.25
C GLY A 427 18.56 21.01 13.86
N PHE A 428 17.70 21.18 12.86
CA PHE A 428 16.90 20.10 12.30
C PHE A 428 17.78 19.06 11.61
N LYS A 429 18.71 19.51 10.77
CA LYS A 429 19.68 18.63 10.11
C LYS A 429 20.51 17.87 11.14
N ALA A 430 20.96 18.53 12.20
CA ALA A 430 21.69 17.87 13.29
C ALA A 430 20.84 16.85 14.05
N GLN A 431 19.54 17.12 14.29
CA GLN A 431 18.63 16.17 14.93
C GLN A 431 18.44 14.92 14.07
N ILE A 432 18.18 15.07 12.78
CA ILE A 432 18.03 13.93 11.86
C ILE A 432 19.36 13.19 11.69
N SER A 433 20.49 13.90 11.64
CA SER A 433 21.82 13.26 11.62
C SER A 433 22.06 12.42 12.87
N SER A 434 21.74 12.93 14.06
CA SER A 434 21.87 12.17 15.31
C SER A 434 20.96 10.94 15.32
N TRP A 435 19.76 11.08 14.78
CA TRP A 435 18.80 9.98 14.66
C TRP A 435 19.30 8.90 13.69
N LEU A 436 19.83 9.29 12.53
CA LEU A 436 20.44 8.36 11.57
C LEU A 436 21.63 7.59 12.17
N VAL A 437 22.46 8.24 12.98
CA VAL A 437 23.54 7.55 13.70
C VAL A 437 22.98 6.46 14.63
N GLN A 438 21.91 6.75 15.36
CA GLN A 438 21.26 5.75 16.22
C GLN A 438 20.65 4.59 15.43
N LEU A 439 20.08 4.84 14.25
CA LEU A 439 19.59 3.79 13.35
C LEU A 439 20.72 2.90 12.80
N ALA A 440 21.90 3.47 12.58
CA ALA A 440 23.05 2.73 12.07
C ALA A 440 23.65 1.78 13.11
N GLU A 441 23.39 2.01 14.41
CA GLU A 441 23.83 1.18 15.53
C GLU A 441 22.82 0.07 15.89
N ASP A 442 21.59 0.16 15.38
CA ASP A 442 20.48 -0.68 15.83
C ASP A 442 19.67 -1.29 14.69
N ASP A 443 19.83 -2.60 14.51
CA ASP A 443 19.20 -3.35 13.40
C ASP A 443 17.68 -3.46 13.55
N ALA A 444 17.17 -3.64 14.77
CA ALA A 444 15.74 -3.78 15.02
C ALA A 444 15.01 -2.44 14.86
N LEU A 445 15.59 -1.35 15.38
CA LEU A 445 15.04 -0.01 15.18
C LEU A 445 15.07 0.39 13.70
N ARG A 446 16.13 0.03 12.98
CA ARG A 446 16.26 0.31 11.54
C ARG A 446 15.21 -0.43 10.72
N ALA A 447 15.05 -1.74 10.93
CA ALA A 447 14.04 -2.55 10.24
C ALA A 447 12.62 -2.02 10.49
N ASN A 448 12.27 -1.72 11.75
CA ASN A 448 10.96 -1.14 12.09
C ASN A 448 10.74 0.24 11.46
N THR A 449 11.79 1.07 11.40
CA THR A 449 11.71 2.39 10.75
C THR A 449 11.53 2.26 9.24
N PHE A 450 12.22 1.32 8.59
CA PHE A 450 12.08 1.08 7.15
C PHE A 450 10.68 0.57 6.81
N ALA A 451 10.12 -0.33 7.62
CA ALA A 451 8.74 -0.78 7.46
C ALA A 451 7.73 0.38 7.51
N LEU A 452 7.89 1.30 8.47
CA LEU A 452 7.05 2.51 8.56
C LEU A 452 7.24 3.46 7.36
N ALA A 453 8.43 3.49 6.76
CA ALA A 453 8.69 4.31 5.58
C ALA A 453 7.91 3.83 4.36
N THR A 454 7.66 2.53 4.22
CA THR A 454 6.83 1.97 3.13
C THR A 454 5.38 2.43 3.23
N GLU A 455 4.82 2.53 4.44
CA GLU A 455 3.50 3.13 4.64
C GLU A 455 3.50 4.64 4.29
N ALA A 456 4.63 5.31 4.51
CA ALA A 456 4.84 6.72 4.18
C ALA A 456 4.96 6.99 2.68
N THR A 457 5.50 6.05 1.91
CA THR A 457 5.67 6.18 0.46
C THR A 457 4.46 5.69 -0.33
N SER A 458 3.68 4.74 0.22
CA SER A 458 2.51 4.12 -0.41
C SER A 458 1.20 4.89 -0.20
N SER A 459 0.99 5.47 0.99
CA SER A 459 -0.10 6.43 1.23
C SER A 459 0.27 7.76 0.58
N CYS A 460 -0.61 8.30 -0.26
CA CYS A 460 -0.43 9.59 -0.95
C CYS A 460 0.23 10.67 -0.07
N GLU A 461 1.03 11.49 -0.75
CA GLU A 461 1.89 12.65 -0.41
C GLU A 461 1.69 13.47 0.89
N ASP A 462 0.67 13.23 1.71
CA ASP A 462 0.23 14.08 2.83
C ASP A 462 0.75 13.68 4.24
N ARG A 463 1.74 12.78 4.38
CA ARG A 463 2.05 12.18 5.70
C ARG A 463 3.50 12.22 6.18
N ILE A 464 4.43 12.89 5.51
CA ILE A 464 5.86 12.88 5.91
C ILE A 464 6.04 13.24 7.39
N THR A 465 5.27 14.19 7.90
CA THR A 465 5.34 14.64 9.31
C THR A 465 4.65 13.72 10.29
N PHE A 466 3.52 13.12 9.91
CA PHE A 466 2.92 12.04 10.68
C PHE A 466 3.92 10.88 10.80
N PHE A 467 4.55 10.48 9.70
CA PHE A 467 5.53 9.40 9.71
C PHE A 467 6.80 9.76 10.45
N LEU A 468 7.31 11.00 10.36
CA LEU A 468 8.42 11.44 11.20
C LEU A 468 8.06 11.37 12.70
N HIS A 469 6.83 11.76 13.07
CA HIS A 469 6.34 11.63 14.43
C HIS A 469 6.23 10.15 14.85
N GLN A 470 5.70 9.27 14.00
CA GLN A 470 5.61 7.83 14.27
C GLN A 470 6.98 7.17 14.38
N MET A 471 7.94 7.54 13.54
CA MET A 471 9.31 7.05 13.59
C MET A 471 10.00 7.48 14.90
N LYS A 472 9.79 8.72 15.35
CA LYS A 472 10.24 9.15 16.70
C LYS A 472 9.55 8.36 17.80
N ASN A 473 8.26 8.03 17.66
CA ASN A 473 7.56 7.20 18.63
C ASN A 473 8.15 5.78 18.70
N VAL A 474 8.40 5.14 17.54
CA VAL A 474 9.07 3.82 17.48
C VAL A 474 10.46 3.87 18.11
N GLN A 475 11.23 4.93 17.86
CA GLN A 475 12.50 5.11 18.54
C GLN A 475 12.33 5.16 20.07
N LEU A 476 11.34 5.88 20.58
CA LEU A 476 11.09 5.94 22.01
C LEU A 476 10.63 4.61 22.60
N VAL A 477 9.80 3.85 21.87
CA VAL A 477 9.40 2.48 22.24
C VAL A 477 10.63 1.60 22.34
N HIS A 478 11.50 1.66 21.34
CA HIS A 478 12.72 0.86 21.28
C HIS A 478 13.71 1.20 22.40
N ASN A 479 13.95 2.49 22.64
CA ASN A 479 14.77 2.95 23.76
C ASN A 479 14.17 2.53 25.11
N ALA A 480 12.84 2.51 25.21
CA ALA A 480 12.14 1.97 26.36
C ALA A 480 12.41 0.47 26.48
N GLU A 481 12.17 -0.34 25.45
CA GLU A 481 12.45 -1.79 25.43
C GLU A 481 13.89 -2.15 25.82
N LYS A 482 14.86 -1.33 25.41
CA LYS A 482 16.28 -1.47 25.80
C LYS A 482 16.59 -1.11 27.25
N GLY A 483 15.74 -0.31 27.91
CA GLY A 483 15.85 0.00 29.34
C GLY A 483 16.52 1.30 29.69
N GLU A 484 16.65 2.19 28.72
CA GLU A 484 17.22 3.52 28.95
C GLU A 484 16.43 4.32 30.00
N TYR A 485 15.13 4.04 30.13
CA TYR A 485 14.22 4.77 31.02
C TYR A 485 13.97 4.11 32.38
N ASP A 486 14.53 2.93 32.64
CA ASP A 486 14.24 2.11 33.82
C ASP A 486 14.63 2.78 35.14
N ASN A 487 15.68 3.61 35.10
CA ASN A 487 16.17 4.38 36.23
C ASN A 487 15.82 5.87 36.13
N ASN A 488 15.16 6.29 35.04
CA ASN A 488 14.87 7.70 34.77
C ASN A 488 13.41 7.91 34.31
N LEU A 489 12.49 7.45 35.16
CA LEU A 489 11.04 7.58 34.95
C LEU A 489 10.58 9.05 34.80
N ALA A 490 11.34 10.00 35.33
CA ALA A 490 11.07 11.43 35.15
C ALA A 490 11.21 11.85 33.68
N VAL A 491 12.25 11.38 32.99
CA VAL A 491 12.44 11.63 31.54
C VAL A 491 11.36 10.93 30.74
N LEU A 492 10.99 9.68 31.08
CA LEU A 492 9.90 8.97 30.41
C LEU A 492 8.58 9.73 30.47
N VAL A 493 8.21 10.25 31.66
CA VAL A 493 6.98 11.04 31.82
C VAL A 493 7.07 12.38 31.09
N ALA A 494 8.24 13.04 31.08
CA ALA A 494 8.43 14.28 30.33
C ALA A 494 8.27 14.05 28.82
N THR A 495 8.88 12.99 28.29
CA THR A 495 8.75 12.57 26.89
C THR A 495 7.32 12.17 26.54
N GLY A 496 6.64 11.41 27.40
CA GLY A 496 5.23 11.06 27.21
C GLY A 496 4.32 12.30 27.16
N ARG A 497 4.57 13.32 28.00
CA ARG A 497 3.83 14.60 27.95
C ARG A 497 4.09 15.34 26.65
N GLU A 498 5.33 15.37 26.18
CA GLU A 498 5.65 16.00 24.90
C GLU A 498 4.92 15.30 23.74
N MET A 499 4.95 13.96 23.69
CA MET A 499 4.25 13.17 22.67
C MET A 499 2.74 13.36 22.72
N PHE A 500 2.13 13.43 23.91
CA PHE A 500 0.72 13.74 24.05
C PHE A 500 0.37 15.11 23.47
N ARG A 501 1.19 16.14 23.75
CA ARG A 501 1.00 17.49 23.21
C ARG A 501 1.11 17.49 21.69
N LEU A 502 2.13 16.83 21.13
CA LEU A 502 2.33 16.73 19.68
C LEU A 502 1.16 16.01 18.99
N GLY A 503 0.66 14.92 19.56
CA GLY A 503 -0.52 14.21 19.06
C GLY A 503 -1.79 15.06 19.08
N LYS A 504 -2.01 15.87 20.13
CA LYS A 504 -3.13 16.81 20.16
C LYS A 504 -2.97 17.96 19.16
N LEU A 505 -1.75 18.48 18.98
CA LEU A 505 -1.49 19.49 17.94
C LEU A 505 -1.73 18.94 16.53
N GLU A 506 -1.42 17.67 16.29
CA GLU A 506 -1.76 17.00 15.02
C GLU A 506 -3.27 16.94 14.78
N GLN A 507 -4.05 16.59 15.79
CA GLN A 507 -5.52 16.59 15.70
C GLN A 507 -6.06 17.99 15.39
N ILE A 508 -5.59 19.00 16.11
CA ILE A 508 -5.98 20.41 15.90
C ILE A 508 -5.58 20.89 14.50
N ALA A 509 -4.37 20.54 14.04
CA ALA A 509 -3.91 20.87 12.70
C ALA A 509 -4.83 20.23 11.64
N ARG A 510 -5.19 18.96 11.79
CA ARG A 510 -6.11 18.24 10.89
C ARG A 510 -7.52 18.85 10.86
N GLU A 511 -8.04 19.27 12.01
CA GLU A 511 -9.31 19.99 12.08
C GLU A 511 -9.22 21.34 11.37
N LYS A 512 -8.14 22.08 11.58
CA LYS A 512 -7.91 23.37 10.89
C LYS A 512 -7.81 23.19 9.38
N VAL A 513 -7.06 22.19 8.90
CA VAL A 513 -6.93 21.86 7.48
C VAL A 513 -8.30 21.69 6.82
N ARG A 514 -9.25 21.03 7.50
CA ARG A 514 -10.62 20.83 6.98
C ARG A 514 -11.42 22.13 6.81
N THR A 515 -11.02 23.19 7.49
CA THR A 515 -11.67 24.52 7.41
C THR A 515 -11.09 25.41 6.31
N LEU A 516 -9.88 25.10 5.82
CA LEU A 516 -9.18 25.92 4.84
C LEU A 516 -9.54 25.47 3.41
N ALA A 517 -9.84 26.44 2.54
CA ALA A 517 -10.13 26.17 1.12
C ALA A 517 -8.86 26.06 0.27
N PHE A 518 -7.75 26.67 0.73
CA PHE A 518 -6.43 26.63 0.12
C PHE A 518 -5.43 26.26 1.22
N VAL A 519 -4.84 25.07 1.14
CA VAL A 519 -4.09 24.50 2.28
C VAL A 519 -2.86 23.69 1.86
N ASP A 520 -1.79 23.90 2.64
CA ASP A 520 -0.63 23.01 2.76
C ASP A 520 -0.70 22.38 4.17
N GLU A 521 -1.02 21.09 4.24
CA GLU A 521 -1.27 20.39 5.52
C GLU A 521 -0.01 20.34 6.39
N LEU A 522 1.16 20.26 5.75
CA LEU A 522 2.47 20.20 6.39
C LEU A 522 2.77 21.52 7.10
N GLU A 523 2.59 22.63 6.41
CA GLU A 523 2.84 23.98 6.95
C GLU A 523 1.87 24.35 8.08
N VAL A 524 0.61 23.89 8.03
CA VAL A 524 -0.34 24.07 9.15
C VAL A 524 0.17 23.37 10.41
N TRP A 525 0.63 22.13 10.30
CA TRP A 525 1.15 21.36 11.42
C TRP A 525 2.44 21.97 11.99
N LEU A 526 3.39 22.30 11.11
CA LEU A 526 4.65 22.96 11.50
C LEU A 526 4.39 24.33 12.15
N ALA A 527 3.39 25.08 11.69
CA ALA A 527 2.99 26.35 12.31
C ALA A 527 2.59 26.18 13.77
N TYR A 528 1.74 25.20 14.08
CA TYR A 528 1.34 24.93 15.46
C TYR A 528 2.52 24.48 16.31
N GLN A 529 3.35 23.56 15.81
CA GLN A 529 4.51 23.07 16.56
C GLN A 529 5.52 24.19 16.85
N ASN A 530 5.92 24.95 15.83
CA ASN A 530 6.92 26.01 15.97
C ASN A 530 6.42 27.12 16.91
N LYS A 531 5.19 27.64 16.67
CA LYS A 531 4.66 28.75 17.46
C LYS A 531 4.31 28.36 18.89
N LEU A 532 3.92 27.10 19.12
CA LEU A 532 3.60 26.60 20.45
C LEU A 532 4.78 25.90 21.14
N ARG A 533 5.98 25.92 20.54
CA ARG A 533 7.20 25.36 21.12
C ARG A 533 7.50 25.90 22.52
N LYS A 534 7.59 27.22 22.69
CA LYS A 534 7.86 27.84 24.01
C LYS A 534 6.68 27.68 24.97
N PRO A 535 5.42 27.98 24.58
CA PRO A 535 4.26 27.84 25.48
C PRO A 535 3.97 26.42 25.97
N LEU A 536 4.27 25.40 25.14
CA LEU A 536 4.04 23.98 25.45
C LEU A 536 5.33 23.21 25.81
N GLY A 537 6.49 23.87 25.82
CA GLY A 537 7.76 23.26 26.18
C GLY A 537 8.15 22.08 25.29
N LEU A 538 8.01 22.22 23.97
CA LEU A 538 8.37 21.18 23.00
C LEU A 538 9.89 21.24 22.78
N THR A 539 10.61 20.22 23.22
CA THR A 539 12.08 20.15 23.13
C THR A 539 12.55 19.56 21.80
N SER A 540 11.72 18.73 21.18
CA SER A 540 11.98 18.01 19.93
C SER A 540 11.70 18.80 18.65
N VAL A 541 11.15 20.01 18.76
CA VAL A 541 10.69 20.85 17.65
C VAL A 541 11.69 21.97 17.33
N THR A 542 11.85 22.23 16.03
CA THR A 542 12.74 23.22 15.42
C THR A 542 12.40 24.67 15.78
N ALA A 543 13.38 25.57 15.68
CA ALA A 543 13.26 26.96 16.13
C ALA A 543 12.61 27.89 15.09
N GLU A 544 12.82 27.63 13.80
CA GLU A 544 12.44 28.56 12.75
C GLU A 544 11.37 27.99 11.81
N MET A 545 10.51 28.88 11.32
CA MET A 545 9.51 28.59 10.30
C MET A 545 9.44 29.80 9.36
N ARG A 546 9.63 29.58 8.06
CA ARG A 546 9.66 30.65 7.06
C ARG A 546 8.28 31.00 6.49
N PHE A 547 7.42 30.01 6.29
CA PHE A 547 6.11 30.20 5.64
C PHE A 547 4.92 30.19 6.62
N PHE A 548 5.08 30.78 7.81
CA PHE A 548 3.95 31.02 8.71
C PHE A 548 2.79 31.73 8.01
N GLY A 549 3.12 32.64 7.08
CA GLY A 549 2.13 33.35 6.27
C GLY A 549 1.22 32.40 5.49
N VAL A 550 1.73 31.29 4.96
CA VAL A 550 1.00 30.39 4.05
C VAL A 550 0.14 29.36 4.80
N SER A 551 0.48 29.08 6.06
CA SER A 551 -0.23 28.11 6.91
C SER A 551 -1.72 28.41 7.19
N GLY A 552 -2.17 29.67 7.01
CA GLY A 552 -3.54 30.06 7.35
C GLY A 552 -3.88 29.98 8.85
N VAL A 553 -2.88 29.78 9.72
CA VAL A 553 -3.05 29.72 11.18
C VAL A 553 -3.04 31.12 11.77
N THR A 554 -4.11 31.50 12.48
CA THR A 554 -4.22 32.82 13.09
C THR A 554 -3.66 32.84 14.52
N ALA A 555 -3.35 34.04 15.04
CA ALA A 555 -2.96 34.20 16.44
C ALA A 555 -4.06 33.76 17.43
N SER A 556 -5.34 33.82 17.02
CA SER A 556 -6.45 33.31 17.84
C SER A 556 -6.45 31.79 17.89
N ASP A 557 -6.20 31.14 16.75
CA ASP A 557 -6.11 29.69 16.65
C ASP A 557 -4.98 29.15 17.53
N LEU A 558 -3.81 29.79 17.53
CA LEU A 558 -2.69 29.44 18.40
C LEU A 558 -3.06 29.50 19.90
N ARG A 559 -3.73 30.58 20.33
CA ARG A 559 -4.20 30.72 21.73
C ARG A 559 -5.29 29.71 22.09
N SER A 560 -6.13 29.34 21.13
CA SER A 560 -7.15 28.30 21.31
C SER A 560 -6.48 26.93 21.45
N ALA A 561 -5.57 26.58 20.54
CA ALA A 561 -4.82 25.35 20.53
C ALA A 561 -4.00 25.17 21.81
N GLU A 562 -3.31 26.21 22.28
CA GLU A 562 -2.58 26.18 23.54
C GLU A 562 -3.49 25.84 24.73
N ARG A 563 -4.66 26.49 24.82
CA ARG A 563 -5.63 26.23 25.89
C ARG A 563 -6.20 24.82 25.82
N GLN A 564 -6.55 24.35 24.62
CA GLN A 564 -7.08 23.01 24.39
C GLN A 564 -6.06 21.94 24.79
N VAL A 565 -4.80 22.07 24.36
CA VAL A 565 -3.73 21.13 24.71
C VAL A 565 -3.49 21.12 26.22
N LYS A 566 -3.42 22.28 26.88
CA LYS A 566 -3.23 22.37 28.34
C LYS A 566 -4.42 21.79 29.12
N ALA A 567 -5.64 22.00 28.64
CA ALA A 567 -6.85 21.43 29.23
C ALA A 567 -6.87 19.91 29.07
N ALA A 568 -6.62 19.41 27.86
CA ALA A 568 -6.55 17.98 27.56
C ALA A 568 -5.43 17.29 28.33
N GLU A 569 -4.27 17.93 28.51
CA GLU A 569 -3.19 17.36 29.33
C GLU A 569 -3.62 17.22 30.80
N LYS A 570 -4.48 18.11 31.30
CA LYS A 570 -4.98 18.03 32.68
C LYS A 570 -6.03 16.93 32.87
N SER A 571 -6.90 16.70 31.88
CA SER A 571 -8.00 15.73 31.96
C SER A 571 -7.65 14.34 31.46
N GLU A 572 -6.98 14.24 30.31
CA GLU A 572 -6.85 12.99 29.54
C GLU A 572 -5.47 12.34 29.67
N PHE A 573 -4.42 13.09 30.03
CA PHE A 573 -3.04 12.58 30.00
C PHE A 573 -2.84 11.31 30.84
N ARG A 574 -3.53 11.19 31.98
CA ARG A 574 -3.43 10.02 32.86
C ARG A 574 -3.97 8.75 32.21
N GLU A 575 -5.08 8.85 31.49
CA GLU A 575 -5.64 7.70 30.78
C GLU A 575 -4.86 7.42 29.49
N TRP A 576 -4.35 8.47 28.84
CA TRP A 576 -3.52 8.32 27.64
C TRP A 576 -2.20 7.61 27.93
N ILE A 577 -1.50 7.95 29.03
CA ILE A 577 -0.21 7.33 29.35
C ILE A 577 -0.36 5.83 29.64
N LEU A 578 -1.52 5.39 30.15
CA LEU A 578 -1.83 3.96 30.37
C LEU A 578 -1.92 3.18 29.06
N GLN A 579 -2.18 3.83 27.94
CA GLN A 579 -2.25 3.20 26.61
C GLN A 579 -0.94 3.34 25.83
N TRP A 580 0.05 4.02 26.40
CA TRP A 580 1.26 4.38 25.69
C TRP A 580 2.24 3.20 25.63
N GLY A 581 2.58 2.76 24.42
CA GLY A 581 3.43 1.58 24.17
C GLY A 581 4.76 1.55 24.96
N PRO A 582 5.57 2.63 24.97
CA PRO A 582 6.83 2.66 25.74
C PRO A 582 6.63 2.41 27.24
N LEU A 583 5.49 2.84 27.80
CA LEU A 583 5.19 2.55 29.20
C LEU A 583 4.94 1.05 29.41
N HIS A 584 4.22 0.39 28.51
CA HIS A 584 3.99 -1.07 28.58
C HIS A 584 5.32 -1.81 28.57
N SER A 585 6.24 -1.47 27.68
CA SER A 585 7.57 -2.08 27.62
C SER A 585 8.38 -1.89 28.92
N VAL A 586 8.23 -0.76 29.61
CA VAL A 586 8.85 -0.54 30.93
C VAL A 586 8.16 -1.35 32.03
N LEU A 587 6.83 -1.42 32.02
CA LEU A 587 6.06 -2.19 33.00
C LEU A 587 6.32 -3.70 32.87
N GLU A 588 6.42 -4.21 31.64
CA GLU A 588 6.74 -5.61 31.36
C GLU A 588 8.10 -6.02 31.91
N ARG A 589 9.05 -5.10 32.01
CA ARG A 589 10.39 -5.40 32.56
C ARG A 589 10.50 -5.16 34.06
N LYS A 590 9.79 -4.17 34.60
CA LYS A 590 9.77 -3.89 36.05
C LYS A 590 8.83 -4.81 36.84
N ALA A 591 7.75 -5.29 36.21
CA ALA A 591 6.74 -6.14 36.83
C ALA A 591 6.20 -7.21 35.87
N PRO A 592 7.06 -8.11 35.34
CA PRO A 592 6.68 -9.09 34.30
C PRO A 592 5.52 -9.98 34.72
N GLU A 593 5.55 -10.51 35.95
CA GLU A 593 4.52 -11.43 36.45
C GLU A 593 3.12 -10.79 36.49
N ARG A 594 3.05 -9.52 36.93
CA ARG A 594 1.78 -8.78 37.03
C ARG A 594 1.24 -8.40 35.65
N VAL A 595 2.11 -7.99 34.73
CA VAL A 595 1.66 -7.61 33.37
C VAL A 595 1.24 -8.85 32.59
N ASN A 596 1.98 -9.96 32.68
CA ASN A 596 1.60 -11.23 32.05
C ASN A 596 0.25 -11.75 32.57
N ALA A 597 0.04 -11.72 33.88
CA ALA A 597 -1.26 -12.09 34.46
C ALA A 597 -2.41 -11.19 33.97
N LEU A 598 -2.16 -9.89 33.78
CA LEU A 598 -3.15 -8.97 33.20
C LEU A 598 -3.41 -9.26 31.71
N ARG A 599 -2.40 -9.66 30.93
CA ARG A 599 -2.55 -10.06 29.51
C ARG A 599 -3.32 -11.37 29.37
N GLU A 600 -3.02 -12.36 30.19
CA GLU A 600 -3.76 -13.62 30.25
C GLU A 600 -5.22 -13.37 30.62
N LYS A 601 -5.46 -12.52 31.61
CA LYS A 601 -6.81 -12.08 31.99
C LYS A 601 -7.50 -11.35 30.83
N GLN A 602 -6.81 -10.47 30.11
CA GLN A 602 -7.36 -9.77 28.95
C GLN A 602 -7.84 -10.76 27.86
N MET A 603 -7.07 -11.81 27.58
CA MET A 603 -7.47 -12.85 26.63
C MET A 603 -8.70 -13.63 27.12
N SER A 604 -8.72 -14.00 28.40
CA SER A 604 -9.87 -14.69 29.01
C SER A 604 -11.14 -13.82 28.99
N ASP A 605 -11.02 -12.55 29.39
CA ASP A 605 -12.12 -11.58 29.43
C ASP A 605 -12.69 -11.34 28.02
N TYR A 606 -11.84 -11.33 26.99
CA TYR A 606 -12.26 -11.25 25.59
C TYR A 606 -13.09 -12.47 25.18
N GLU A 607 -12.58 -13.67 25.42
CA GLU A 607 -13.28 -14.91 25.05
C GLU A 607 -14.63 -15.04 25.76
N GLU A 608 -14.69 -14.70 27.04
CA GLU A 608 -15.91 -14.76 27.84
C GLU A 608 -16.93 -13.70 27.37
N THR A 609 -16.47 -12.46 27.15
CA THR A 609 -17.33 -11.37 26.63
C THR A 609 -17.83 -11.69 25.22
N TYR A 610 -16.98 -12.24 24.36
CA TYR A 610 -17.38 -12.64 23.01
C TYR A 610 -18.43 -13.75 23.02
N ARG A 611 -18.23 -14.80 23.83
CA ARG A 611 -19.23 -15.89 23.98
C ARG A 611 -20.54 -15.36 24.53
N MET A 612 -20.49 -14.48 25.54
CA MET A 612 -21.68 -13.86 26.11
C MET A 612 -22.43 -13.00 25.08
N LEU A 613 -21.75 -12.15 24.32
CA LEU A 613 -22.36 -11.33 23.27
C LEU A 613 -22.89 -12.18 22.10
N SER A 614 -22.17 -13.24 21.72
CA SER A 614 -22.65 -14.19 20.71
C SER A 614 -23.94 -14.88 21.16
N ASP A 615 -24.00 -15.31 22.42
CA ASP A 615 -25.16 -16.04 22.95
C ASP A 615 -26.37 -15.13 23.22
N THR A 616 -26.14 -13.85 23.53
CA THR A 616 -27.21 -12.88 23.86
C THR A 616 -27.67 -12.04 22.67
N GLU A 617 -26.79 -11.69 21.73
CA GLU A 617 -27.10 -10.80 20.60
C GLU A 617 -27.11 -11.52 19.24
N LEU A 618 -26.35 -12.61 19.03
CA LEU A 618 -26.33 -13.30 17.73
C LEU A 618 -27.25 -14.52 17.68
N ARG A 619 -27.22 -15.37 18.71
CA ARG A 619 -28.01 -16.61 18.76
C ARG A 619 -29.53 -16.37 18.71
N PRO A 620 -30.12 -15.37 19.41
CA PRO A 620 -31.56 -15.13 19.34
C PRO A 620 -32.06 -14.62 17.98
N PHE A 621 -31.16 -14.01 17.20
CA PHE A 621 -31.46 -13.44 15.89
C PHE A 621 -30.98 -14.33 14.73
N GLY A 622 -30.43 -15.51 15.01
CA GLY A 622 -29.92 -16.44 14.00
C GLY A 622 -28.72 -15.91 13.20
N LEU A 623 -27.98 -14.95 13.76
CA LEU A 623 -26.86 -14.26 13.10
C LEU A 623 -25.50 -14.93 13.34
N VAL A 624 -25.46 -16.08 14.02
CA VAL A 624 -24.25 -16.87 14.21
C VAL A 624 -23.79 -17.41 12.85
N GLY A 625 -22.55 -17.12 12.45
CA GLY A 625 -22.02 -17.38 11.11
C GLY A 625 -22.08 -16.19 10.15
N ASN A 626 -22.69 -15.06 10.54
CA ASN A 626 -22.58 -13.81 9.79
C ASN A 626 -21.27 -13.10 10.16
N THR A 627 -20.34 -13.03 9.21
CA THR A 627 -18.99 -12.49 9.41
C THR A 627 -18.97 -11.02 9.82
N ASP A 628 -19.94 -10.21 9.39
CA ASP A 628 -20.02 -8.79 9.75
C ASP A 628 -20.59 -8.59 11.16
N ALA A 629 -21.59 -9.39 11.55
CA ALA A 629 -22.15 -9.37 12.89
C ALA A 629 -21.13 -9.86 13.93
N GLU A 630 -20.41 -10.94 13.63
CA GLU A 630 -19.31 -11.46 14.45
C GLU A 630 -18.15 -10.47 14.57
N ARG A 631 -17.78 -9.77 13.49
CA ARG A 631 -16.78 -8.69 13.55
C ARG A 631 -17.21 -7.56 14.49
N THR A 632 -18.49 -7.21 14.48
CA THR A 632 -19.03 -6.13 15.32
C THR A 632 -18.99 -6.48 16.80
N ILE A 633 -19.42 -7.69 17.18
CA ILE A 633 -19.34 -8.14 18.58
C ILE A 633 -17.88 -8.39 19.01
N GLY A 634 -17.02 -8.85 18.11
CA GLY A 634 -15.58 -9.01 18.35
C GLY A 634 -14.89 -7.70 18.68
N ALA A 635 -15.16 -6.64 17.92
CA ALA A 635 -14.63 -5.31 18.20
C ALA A 635 -15.11 -4.79 19.58
N ARG A 636 -16.38 -5.00 19.92
CA ARG A 636 -16.93 -4.60 21.24
C ARG A 636 -16.32 -5.40 22.39
N ALA A 637 -16.16 -6.71 22.23
CA ALA A 637 -15.51 -7.57 23.22
C ALA A 637 -14.04 -7.17 23.43
N MET A 638 -13.33 -6.84 22.35
CA MET A 638 -11.94 -6.38 22.44
C MET A 638 -11.81 -5.04 23.15
N GLU A 639 -12.70 -4.08 22.89
CA GLU A 639 -12.71 -2.79 23.60
C GLU A 639 -13.02 -2.97 25.11
N SER A 640 -13.97 -3.85 25.44
CA SER A 640 -14.30 -4.20 26.83
C SER A 640 -13.10 -4.82 27.57
N ALA A 641 -12.46 -5.83 26.96
CA ALA A 641 -11.29 -6.49 27.52
C ALA A 641 -10.09 -5.53 27.64
N LYS A 642 -9.89 -4.64 26.66
CA LYS A 642 -8.88 -3.59 26.71
C LYS A 642 -9.13 -2.62 27.87
N LYS A 643 -10.38 -2.22 28.12
CA LYS A 643 -10.72 -1.37 29.27
C LYS A 643 -10.40 -2.06 30.60
N ALA A 644 -10.77 -3.33 30.76
CA ALA A 644 -10.46 -4.12 31.95
C ALA A 644 -8.94 -4.26 32.19
N PHE A 645 -8.18 -4.47 31.11
CA PHE A 645 -6.72 -4.48 31.15
C PHE A 645 -6.13 -3.15 31.63
N LEU A 646 -6.60 -2.02 31.09
CA LEU A 646 -6.16 -0.68 31.49
C LEU A 646 -6.52 -0.37 32.95
N ASP A 647 -7.69 -0.78 33.42
CA ASP A 647 -8.10 -0.64 34.82
C ASP A 647 -7.17 -1.45 35.77
N GLY A 648 -6.69 -2.61 35.33
CA GLY A 648 -5.69 -3.40 36.05
C GLY A 648 -4.28 -2.81 36.05
N LEU A 649 -3.90 -2.09 34.98
CA LEU A 649 -2.62 -1.38 34.90
C LEU A 649 -2.61 -0.07 35.73
N ARG A 650 -3.75 0.60 35.88
CA ARG A 650 -3.86 1.88 36.62
C ARG A 650 -3.19 1.86 38.00
N PRO A 651 -3.45 0.91 38.91
CA PRO A 651 -2.81 0.89 40.22
C PRO A 651 -1.29 0.68 40.16
N LEU A 652 -0.81 -0.10 39.19
CA LEU A 652 0.62 -0.37 38.99
C LEU A 652 1.37 0.89 38.52
N VAL A 653 0.73 1.63 37.62
CA VAL A 653 1.22 2.92 37.12
C VAL A 653 1.13 4.01 38.19
N ASP A 654 0.07 4.04 39.00
CA ASP A 654 -0.06 5.02 40.10
C ASP A 654 0.98 4.78 41.20
N ASP A 655 1.36 3.53 41.48
CA ASP A 655 2.41 3.21 42.45
C ASP A 655 3.81 3.61 41.93
N MET A 656 4.11 3.32 40.66
CA MET A 656 5.42 3.61 40.06
C MET A 656 5.61 5.07 39.62
N LEU A 657 4.59 5.69 39.04
CA LEU A 657 4.66 7.02 38.42
C LEU A 657 3.90 8.09 39.21
N GLY A 658 3.18 7.74 40.28
CA GLY A 658 2.30 8.66 41.02
C GLY A 658 3.00 9.90 41.57
N SER A 659 4.27 9.80 41.97
CA SER A 659 5.09 10.94 42.41
C SER A 659 5.44 11.88 41.24
N TYR A 660 5.83 11.33 40.09
CA TYR A 660 6.18 12.07 38.87
C TYR A 660 4.95 12.67 38.16
N LEU A 661 3.79 12.01 38.25
CA LEU A 661 2.52 12.51 37.72
C LEU A 661 1.91 13.65 38.57
N LYS A 662 2.30 13.77 39.85
CA LYS A 662 1.85 14.84 40.77
C LYS A 662 2.73 16.10 40.77
N ALA A 663 3.98 16.01 40.33
CA ALA A 663 5.02 17.04 40.51
C ALA A 663 4.70 18.44 39.95
N ARG A 664 3.70 18.61 39.08
CA ARG A 664 3.28 19.94 38.57
C ARG A 664 2.07 20.56 39.27
N ARG A 665 1.44 19.89 40.25
CA ARG A 665 0.39 20.54 41.08
C ARG A 665 0.96 21.59 42.06
N ARG A 666 2.28 21.65 42.26
CA ARG A 666 2.95 22.52 43.25
C ARG A 666 3.68 23.74 42.65
N LEU A 667 3.67 23.92 41.33
CA LEU A 667 4.28 25.06 40.65
C LEU A 667 3.22 25.70 39.74
N ASN A 668 2.29 26.42 40.36
CA ASN A 668 1.50 27.50 39.79
C ASN A 668 1.16 28.47 40.90
#